data_AF-A0A941MYZ6-F1
#
_entry.id   AF-A0A941MYZ6-F1
#
_cell.length_a   1.000
_cell.length_b   1.000
_cell.length_c   1.000
_cell.angle_alpha   90.00
_cell.angle_beta   90.00
_cell.angle_gamma   90.00
#
_symmetry.space_group_name_H-M   'P 1'
#
loop_
_entity.id
_entity.type
_entity.pdbx_description
1 polymer ?
#
loop_
_entity_poly.entity_id
_entity_poly.type
_entity_poly.pdbx_seq_one_letter_code
_entity_poly.pdbx_strand_id
1 'polypeptide(L)'
;MKCRLYNSVRRFATGTLFLLAVLAGPAVAAEVRLEQIISREHPHFSGTGNGLAVTRDHIYLYGGKDGKGYVLRVSKDGTQKFGGETVYAITGVAANDHGHFATANAHFSKSVNTYDARFQSLGQAVGFTGNDEVGWDGPGSIEVGASGDFYALDQYANRVMRIGADGRVVRTYPIRGEGEPARERLWNTGFRVCEARQQFIFLFGTTFVCTGFDGKTRWTLPGWNPGNPWDGFRGGFDLDPEGRFYVCEAGKRTVMIYDADGRQTGKLDLPGDQPITHLRVSGDEIIVSHQSPTELFRRYALQDGADRGGASISFERLVVRYPSHVWTTGERLPFEIGFESAAPTIPYLRAWVRPLGDDEFTELTIRDGQVRAPQESGLFQLRITAGLDGGPSEYQLESVVEVRPPNAVGSVSIFTPLNRRHYGYGESIPCQVVVRAKPGTPIPEEIELILGKKRQIVRLEQGMGQFTFRNVDVNGGRITANVPGFTVADQYLKLTQQQSRFNRPRFHITQHGDYSSAFPEASFFNAPDHVADHLEQARHLAINTYVERLGHGSSRGHDGLMSGSLRNEDLSQRLESDPIAVSPRKAEFAHPVLQTLAAYGAEWSSIETRGILLYMDAGLPLGTGFDRRKPDELVKAVADVTNRLKEYPSFTGWSWAANWWIEKRGSNMAISPAEKAEYEAALKEANETGRWSPILETVSDRWIAHAIEAEKLLQSAAPGKISAMTAPYRQPGILPSLTFKNADEVDLHWQAEQIQWPRIAGHNVDFYRRPGKPAWGHPELWNDDGTGGHILAHSLEMWMRGADGIGQSGSTKGFGSEPSDPRGTGPGATSIHRVLNRMLETGPSSPGSPET
;
A
#
# COMPACT_ATOMS: atom_id res chain seq x y z
N MET A 1 3.85 0.01 -10.03
CA MET A 1 3.66 -0.78 -11.27
C MET A 1 3.26 -2.19 -10.83
N LYS A 2 2.01 -2.63 -10.99
CA LYS A 2 1.61 -4.02 -10.68
C LYS A 2 1.80 -4.85 -11.94
N CYS A 3 2.85 -5.66 -12.00
CA CYS A 3 3.03 -6.64 -13.07
C CYS A 3 1.91 -7.68 -12.95
N ARG A 4 0.90 -7.64 -13.82
CA ARG A 4 -0.12 -8.70 -13.91
C ARG A 4 0.44 -9.81 -14.79
N LEU A 5 0.88 -10.91 -14.19
CA LEU A 5 1.12 -12.16 -14.94
C LEU A 5 -0.23 -12.65 -15.47
N TYR A 6 -0.40 -12.64 -16.79
CA TYR A 6 -1.53 -13.27 -17.47
C TYR A 6 -1.23 -14.76 -17.65
N ASN A 7 -1.62 -15.59 -16.68
CA ASN A 7 -1.67 -17.05 -16.85
C ASN A 7 -3.07 -17.45 -17.34
N SER A 8 -3.25 -17.59 -18.66
CA SER A 8 -4.49 -18.10 -19.24
C SER A 8 -4.54 -19.63 -19.15
N VAL A 9 -4.98 -20.18 -18.02
CA VAL A 9 -5.30 -21.61 -17.91
C VAL A 9 -6.80 -21.81 -18.18
N ARG A 10 -7.13 -22.26 -19.40
CA ARG A 10 -8.50 -22.66 -19.76
C ARG A 10 -8.89 -23.93 -18.97
N ARG A 11 -9.84 -23.82 -18.04
CA ARG A 11 -10.51 -24.97 -17.42
C ARG A 11 -11.55 -25.52 -18.38
N PHE A 12 -11.27 -26.66 -19.02
CA PHE A 12 -12.29 -27.46 -19.71
C PHE A 12 -13.04 -28.33 -18.70
N ALA A 13 -14.37 -28.31 -18.78
CA ALA A 13 -15.26 -29.10 -17.95
C ALA A 13 -15.04 -30.60 -18.18
N THR A 14 -14.92 -31.33 -17.07
CA THR A 14 -14.71 -32.77 -17.00
C THR A 14 -15.96 -33.54 -17.43
N GLY A 15 -15.86 -34.25 -18.56
CA GLY A 15 -16.85 -35.22 -19.03
C GLY A 15 -16.15 -36.41 -19.66
N THR A 16 -15.96 -37.47 -18.86
CA THR A 16 -15.77 -38.89 -19.24
C THR A 16 -14.78 -39.19 -20.38
N LEU A 17 -13.51 -39.48 -20.05
CA LEU A 17 -12.65 -40.34 -20.89
C LEU A 17 -11.65 -41.10 -20.00
N PHE A 18 -11.97 -42.36 -19.71
CA PHE A 18 -11.03 -43.36 -19.19
C PHE A 18 -10.77 -44.38 -20.32
N LEU A 19 -9.49 -44.75 -20.50
CA LEU A 19 -8.88 -45.59 -21.55
C LEU A 19 -8.36 -44.87 -22.82
N LEU A 20 -7.20 -44.21 -22.69
CA LEU A 20 -6.14 -44.17 -23.71
C LEU A 20 -4.87 -43.55 -23.11
N ALA A 21 -4.18 -44.29 -22.24
CA ALA A 21 -2.94 -43.86 -21.58
C ALA A 21 -1.81 -44.87 -21.81
N VAL A 22 -1.36 -45.04 -23.07
CA VAL A 22 -0.13 -45.81 -23.37
C VAL A 22 0.80 -45.14 -24.41
N LEU A 23 0.48 -43.95 -24.96
CA LEU A 23 1.35 -43.27 -25.95
C LEU A 23 1.50 -41.75 -25.73
N ALA A 24 1.39 -41.27 -24.49
CA ALA A 24 1.80 -39.90 -24.20
C ALA A 24 3.34 -39.84 -24.14
N GLY A 25 3.96 -39.37 -25.22
CA GLY A 25 5.36 -38.94 -25.17
C GLY A 25 5.57 -37.89 -24.06
N PRO A 26 6.80 -37.68 -23.58
CA PRO A 26 7.06 -36.72 -22.51
C PRO A 26 6.47 -35.37 -22.90
N ALA A 27 5.52 -34.87 -22.11
CA ALA A 27 4.92 -33.57 -22.32
C ALA A 27 6.04 -32.53 -22.34
N VAL A 28 6.28 -31.91 -23.49
CA VAL A 28 7.23 -30.81 -23.61
C VAL A 28 6.75 -29.73 -22.65
N ALA A 29 7.58 -29.36 -21.68
CA ALA A 29 7.25 -28.29 -20.75
C ALA A 29 6.89 -27.04 -21.55
N ALA A 30 5.77 -26.40 -21.19
CA ALA A 30 5.34 -25.19 -21.87
C ALA A 30 6.41 -24.11 -21.73
N GLU A 31 6.76 -23.48 -22.85
CA GLU A 31 7.63 -22.30 -22.87
C GLU A 31 7.10 -21.26 -21.87
N VAL A 32 8.00 -20.69 -21.07
CA VAL A 32 7.68 -19.58 -20.18
C VAL A 32 7.78 -18.29 -20.97
N ARG A 33 6.68 -17.52 -20.99
CA ARG A 33 6.61 -16.17 -21.58
C ARG A 33 6.25 -15.16 -20.51
N LEU A 34 7.18 -14.27 -20.19
CA LEU A 34 6.95 -13.12 -19.31
C LEU A 34 6.70 -11.88 -20.18
N GLU A 35 5.79 -10.99 -19.78
CA GLU A 35 5.45 -9.79 -20.56
C GLU A 35 5.15 -8.58 -19.66
N GLN A 36 5.71 -7.43 -20.02
CA GLN A 36 5.42 -6.14 -19.42
C GLN A 36 5.03 -5.15 -20.52
N ILE A 37 3.93 -4.42 -20.32
CA ILE A 37 3.53 -3.29 -21.16
C ILE A 37 3.73 -2.00 -20.37
N ILE A 38 4.44 -1.05 -20.96
CA ILE A 38 4.78 0.23 -20.35
C ILE A 38 4.07 1.31 -21.16
N SER A 39 3.10 1.99 -20.56
CA SER A 39 2.40 3.10 -21.22
C SER A 39 3.30 4.33 -21.31
N ARG A 40 3.30 4.95 -22.49
CA ARG A 40 3.98 6.22 -22.79
C ARG A 40 3.00 7.39 -22.97
N GLU A 41 1.75 7.23 -22.53
CA GLU A 41 0.77 8.33 -22.55
C GLU A 41 1.10 9.38 -21.48
N HIS A 42 0.87 9.05 -20.20
CA HIS A 42 1.22 9.92 -19.08
C HIS A 42 1.35 9.10 -17.79
N PRO A 43 2.29 9.42 -16.87
CA PRO A 43 2.46 8.67 -15.62
C PRO A 43 1.21 8.61 -14.71
N HIS A 44 0.34 9.62 -14.79
CA HIS A 44 -0.94 9.66 -14.04
C HIS A 44 -2.11 9.01 -14.79
N PHE A 45 -1.92 8.61 -16.04
CA PHE A 45 -2.91 7.87 -16.78
C PHE A 45 -2.74 6.37 -16.51
N SER A 46 -3.62 5.82 -15.67
CA SER A 46 -3.55 4.42 -15.20
C SER A 46 -4.07 3.38 -16.22
N GLY A 47 -4.28 3.76 -17.48
CA GLY A 47 -4.78 2.88 -18.53
C GLY A 47 -6.31 2.93 -18.70
N THR A 48 -6.87 1.84 -19.23
CA THR A 48 -8.18 1.84 -19.89
C THR A 48 -9.25 1.19 -19.02
N GLY A 49 -10.50 1.61 -19.22
CA GLY A 49 -11.65 1.02 -18.53
C GLY A 49 -12.12 1.71 -17.25
N ASN A 50 -11.58 2.89 -16.92
CA ASN A 50 -12.09 3.72 -15.83
C ASN A 50 -13.28 4.59 -16.26
N GLY A 51 -13.26 5.11 -17.50
CA GLY A 51 -14.41 5.77 -18.10
C GLY A 51 -14.20 6.22 -19.53
N LEU A 52 -15.32 6.54 -20.18
CA LEU A 52 -15.41 6.81 -21.61
C LEU A 52 -16.49 7.87 -21.86
N ALA A 53 -16.15 8.98 -22.49
CA ALA A 53 -17.09 9.93 -23.07
C ALA A 53 -16.76 10.14 -24.56
N VAL A 54 -17.77 10.48 -25.35
CA VAL A 54 -17.66 10.59 -26.79
C VAL A 54 -18.33 11.87 -27.27
N THR A 55 -17.66 12.53 -28.20
CA THR A 55 -18.19 13.64 -29.01
C THR A 55 -18.23 13.17 -30.46
N ARG A 56 -18.72 14.01 -31.37
CA ARG A 56 -18.70 13.72 -32.81
C ARG A 56 -17.32 13.27 -33.32
N ASP A 57 -16.26 13.96 -32.90
CA ASP A 57 -14.92 13.81 -33.48
C ASP A 57 -13.90 13.15 -32.54
N HIS A 58 -14.15 13.21 -31.23
CA HIS A 58 -13.19 12.79 -30.21
C HIS A 58 -13.81 11.90 -29.14
N ILE A 59 -12.95 11.08 -28.55
CA ILE A 59 -13.19 10.21 -27.41
C ILE A 59 -12.34 10.72 -26.24
N TYR A 60 -12.94 10.75 -25.06
CA TYR A 60 -12.32 11.19 -23.83
C TYR A 60 -12.27 10.01 -22.86
N LEU A 61 -11.09 9.71 -22.38
CA LEU A 61 -10.82 8.67 -21.39
C LEU A 61 -10.26 9.37 -20.16
N TYR A 62 -10.55 8.86 -18.98
CA TYR A 62 -9.93 9.37 -17.76
C TYR A 62 -9.27 8.25 -16.98
N GLY A 63 -8.30 8.65 -16.16
CA GLY A 63 -7.67 7.81 -15.17
C GLY A 63 -7.15 8.68 -14.04
N GLY A 64 -6.65 8.03 -13.00
CA GLY A 64 -6.00 8.75 -11.92
C GLY A 64 -5.00 7.86 -11.22
N LYS A 65 -3.90 8.46 -10.79
CA LYS A 65 -2.86 7.79 -10.02
C LYS A 65 -2.35 8.75 -8.97
N ASP A 66 -2.08 8.24 -7.78
CA ASP A 66 -1.51 9.03 -6.67
C ASP A 66 -2.37 10.28 -6.35
N GLY A 67 -3.69 10.11 -6.43
CA GLY A 67 -4.69 11.17 -6.19
C GLY A 67 -4.90 12.13 -7.36
N LYS A 68 -3.99 12.20 -8.34
CA LYS A 68 -4.10 13.12 -9.47
C LYS A 68 -4.99 12.55 -10.57
N GLY A 69 -5.99 13.32 -11.00
CA GLY A 69 -6.82 12.98 -12.15
C GLY A 69 -6.11 13.32 -13.46
N TYR A 70 -6.38 12.56 -14.52
CA TYR A 70 -5.88 12.81 -15.87
C TYR A 70 -6.96 12.47 -16.90
N VAL A 71 -7.10 13.32 -17.92
CA VAL A 71 -7.99 13.06 -19.06
C VAL A 71 -7.15 12.98 -20.33
N LEU A 72 -7.41 11.96 -21.16
CA LEU A 72 -6.83 11.77 -22.48
C LEU A 72 -7.94 11.95 -23.53
N ARG A 73 -7.80 12.96 -24.37
CA ARG A 73 -8.61 13.17 -25.58
C ARG A 73 -7.94 12.51 -26.78
N VAL A 74 -8.69 11.72 -27.52
CA VAL A 74 -8.23 10.95 -28.67
C VAL A 74 -9.19 11.15 -29.83
N SER A 75 -8.71 11.40 -31.05
CA SER A 75 -9.57 11.35 -32.24
C SER A 75 -10.14 9.94 -32.44
N LYS A 76 -11.30 9.81 -33.08
CA LYS A 76 -11.94 8.48 -33.28
C LYS A 76 -11.05 7.46 -34.01
N ASP A 77 -10.14 7.91 -34.86
CA ASP A 77 -9.16 7.08 -35.58
C ASP A 77 -7.86 6.83 -34.79
N GLY A 78 -7.69 7.43 -33.62
CA GLY A 78 -6.51 7.27 -32.76
C GLY A 78 -5.28 8.10 -33.16
N THR A 79 -5.35 8.88 -34.25
CA THR A 79 -4.17 9.57 -34.81
C THR A 79 -3.79 10.84 -34.05
N GLN A 80 -4.76 11.49 -33.40
CA GLN A 80 -4.55 12.69 -32.59
C GLN A 80 -4.82 12.39 -31.12
N LYS A 81 -3.83 12.66 -30.27
CA LYS A 81 -3.93 12.50 -28.82
C LYS A 81 -3.49 13.77 -28.13
N PHE A 82 -4.25 14.19 -27.12
CA PHE A 82 -3.91 15.30 -26.25
C PHE A 82 -4.47 15.02 -24.86
N GLY A 83 -3.67 15.19 -23.82
CA GLY A 83 -4.13 14.97 -22.45
C GLY A 83 -3.53 15.97 -21.48
N GLY A 84 -4.10 16.00 -20.27
CA GLY A 84 -3.70 16.92 -19.23
C GLY A 84 -4.18 16.48 -17.86
N GLU A 85 -3.46 16.93 -16.84
CA GLU A 85 -3.86 16.75 -15.45
C GLU A 85 -5.14 17.51 -15.14
N THR A 86 -5.93 16.95 -14.24
CA THR A 86 -7.19 17.51 -13.76
C THR A 86 -7.22 17.47 -12.24
N VAL A 87 -8.32 17.92 -11.65
CA VAL A 87 -8.47 17.98 -10.19
C VAL A 87 -8.39 16.59 -9.55
N TYR A 88 -8.00 16.57 -8.27
CA TYR A 88 -7.92 15.37 -7.43
C TYR A 88 -9.20 14.53 -7.46
N ALA A 89 -9.05 13.21 -7.28
CA ALA A 89 -10.15 12.23 -7.14
C ALA A 89 -11.21 12.26 -8.26
N ILE A 90 -10.78 12.19 -9.52
CA ILE A 90 -11.70 12.10 -10.67
C ILE A 90 -12.59 10.85 -10.61
N THR A 91 -13.89 11.02 -10.83
CA THR A 91 -14.91 9.95 -10.84
C THR A 91 -15.68 9.87 -12.16
N GLY A 92 -15.44 10.78 -13.10
CA GLY A 92 -16.12 10.80 -14.39
C GLY A 92 -15.59 11.89 -15.31
N VAL A 93 -15.79 11.70 -16.62
CA VAL A 93 -15.57 12.71 -17.66
C VAL A 93 -16.77 12.77 -18.60
N ALA A 94 -17.13 13.96 -19.04
CA ALA A 94 -18.13 14.20 -20.08
C ALA A 94 -17.65 15.31 -21.02
N ALA A 95 -18.01 15.26 -22.30
CA ALA A 95 -17.56 16.23 -23.29
C ALA A 95 -18.67 16.55 -24.28
N ASN A 96 -18.75 17.81 -24.72
CA ASN A 96 -19.73 18.26 -25.71
C ASN A 96 -19.08 18.51 -27.08
N ASP A 97 -19.93 18.64 -28.11
CA ASP A 97 -19.49 18.88 -29.49
C ASP A 97 -18.92 20.29 -29.74
N HIS A 98 -18.98 21.19 -28.74
CA HIS A 98 -18.30 22.49 -28.79
C HIS A 98 -16.82 22.41 -28.37
N GLY A 99 -16.34 21.22 -28.01
CA GLY A 99 -14.96 21.01 -27.56
C GLY A 99 -14.72 21.37 -26.10
N HIS A 100 -15.77 21.59 -25.31
CA HIS A 100 -15.66 21.70 -23.86
C HIS A 100 -15.83 20.31 -23.22
N PHE A 101 -15.14 20.09 -22.11
CA PHE A 101 -15.32 18.89 -21.30
C PHE A 101 -15.36 19.23 -19.82
N ALA A 102 -15.88 18.30 -19.02
CA ALA A 102 -15.99 18.44 -17.59
C ALA A 102 -15.58 17.15 -16.87
N THR A 103 -15.02 17.31 -15.68
CA THR A 103 -14.65 16.21 -14.78
C THR A 103 -15.47 16.29 -13.50
N ALA A 104 -15.96 15.14 -13.02
CA ALA A 104 -16.48 15.00 -11.67
C ALA A 104 -15.33 14.62 -10.73
N ASN A 105 -15.23 15.29 -9.57
CA ASN A 105 -14.10 15.17 -8.65
C ASN A 105 -14.57 15.01 -7.21
N ALA A 106 -14.39 13.82 -6.65
CA ALA A 106 -14.91 13.43 -5.35
C ALA A 106 -13.98 13.84 -4.18
N HIS A 107 -14.22 13.24 -3.02
CA HIS A 107 -13.43 13.35 -1.80
C HIS A 107 -13.34 14.78 -1.26
N PHE A 108 -12.14 15.36 -1.17
CA PHE A 108 -11.99 16.74 -0.67
C PHE A 108 -12.32 17.78 -1.74
N SER A 109 -12.33 17.40 -3.02
CA SER A 109 -12.59 18.34 -4.11
C SER A 109 -14.06 18.70 -4.28
N LYS A 110 -14.98 17.73 -4.07
CA LYS A 110 -16.45 17.88 -4.09
C LYS A 110 -16.94 18.85 -5.17
N SER A 111 -16.46 18.66 -6.39
CA SER A 111 -16.66 19.63 -7.48
C SER A 111 -16.81 18.98 -8.84
N VAL A 112 -17.34 19.78 -9.76
CA VAL A 112 -17.24 19.55 -11.20
C VAL A 112 -16.42 20.67 -11.80
N ASN A 113 -15.41 20.33 -12.57
CA ASN A 113 -14.48 21.27 -13.17
C ASN A 113 -14.63 21.22 -14.69
N THR A 114 -14.75 22.38 -15.32
CA THR A 114 -14.97 22.51 -16.78
C THR A 114 -13.73 23.06 -17.47
N TYR A 115 -13.50 22.63 -18.70
CA TYR A 115 -12.28 22.87 -19.46
C TYR A 115 -12.58 23.09 -20.95
N ASP A 116 -11.73 23.86 -21.61
CA ASP A 116 -11.69 23.94 -23.07
C ASP A 116 -10.91 22.77 -23.70
N ALA A 117 -10.91 22.71 -25.03
CA ALA A 117 -10.18 21.70 -25.81
C ALA A 117 -8.66 21.72 -25.58
N ARG A 118 -8.10 22.76 -24.95
CA ARG A 118 -6.67 22.89 -24.62
C ARG A 118 -6.42 22.71 -23.12
N PHE A 119 -7.39 22.16 -22.39
CA PHE A 119 -7.33 21.92 -20.95
C PHE A 119 -7.21 23.21 -20.12
N GLN A 120 -7.61 24.36 -20.68
CA GLN A 120 -7.74 25.60 -19.92
C GLN A 120 -9.03 25.54 -19.10
N SER A 121 -8.93 25.80 -17.80
CA SER A 121 -10.10 25.80 -16.92
C SER A 121 -11.06 26.93 -17.31
N LEU A 122 -12.34 26.58 -17.46
CA LEU A 122 -13.43 27.51 -17.78
C LEU A 122 -14.22 27.91 -16.54
N GLY A 123 -14.31 27.02 -15.55
CA GLY A 123 -15.01 27.26 -14.29
C GLY A 123 -15.25 25.99 -13.48
N GLN A 124 -15.84 26.18 -12.30
CA GLN A 124 -16.05 25.13 -11.30
C GLN A 124 -17.43 25.24 -10.66
N ALA A 125 -18.13 24.11 -10.55
CA ALA A 125 -19.32 23.94 -9.71
C ALA A 125 -18.94 23.20 -8.42
N VAL A 126 -19.37 23.74 -7.28
CA VAL A 126 -19.14 23.17 -5.93
C VAL A 126 -20.47 22.85 -5.25
N GLY A 127 -20.43 22.29 -4.04
CA GLY A 127 -21.62 22.04 -3.22
C GLY A 127 -22.18 20.63 -3.34
N PHE A 128 -21.37 19.67 -3.81
CA PHE A 128 -21.69 18.25 -3.79
C PHE A 128 -21.54 17.68 -2.38
N THR A 129 -22.40 16.72 -2.03
CA THR A 129 -22.46 16.15 -0.68
C THR A 129 -21.43 15.03 -0.51
N GLY A 130 -20.72 15.03 0.61
CA GLY A 130 -19.81 13.97 1.04
C GLY A 130 -19.19 14.32 2.39
N ASN A 131 -19.07 13.36 3.30
CA ASN A 131 -18.48 13.50 4.64
C ASN A 131 -18.29 12.11 5.27
N ASP A 132 -17.81 12.06 6.51
CA ASP A 132 -17.59 10.81 7.25
C ASP A 132 -18.88 10.01 7.54
N GLU A 133 -20.06 10.64 7.49
CA GLU A 133 -21.34 9.98 7.74
C GLU A 133 -21.87 9.27 6.49
N VAL A 134 -21.75 9.91 5.32
CA VAL A 134 -22.38 9.41 4.08
C VAL A 134 -21.40 8.76 3.12
N GLY A 135 -20.14 9.19 3.10
CA GLY A 135 -19.10 8.77 2.16
C GLY A 135 -18.40 9.95 1.47
N TRP A 136 -17.27 9.66 0.84
CA TRP A 136 -16.38 10.64 0.19
C TRP A 136 -16.36 10.53 -1.35
N ASP A 137 -17.35 9.88 -1.94
CA ASP A 137 -17.43 9.55 -3.37
C ASP A 137 -18.35 10.47 -4.20
N GLY A 138 -18.80 11.60 -3.64
CA GLY A 138 -19.62 12.59 -4.33
C GLY A 138 -18.81 13.74 -4.95
N PRO A 139 -19.06 14.18 -6.20
CA PRO A 139 -19.99 13.62 -7.19
C PRO A 139 -19.58 12.24 -7.73
N GLY A 140 -20.56 11.35 -7.91
CA GLY A 140 -20.30 9.97 -8.33
C GLY A 140 -20.17 9.75 -9.85
N SER A 141 -20.70 10.65 -10.68
CA SER A 141 -20.66 10.54 -12.15
C SER A 141 -21.04 11.85 -12.83
N ILE A 142 -20.72 11.98 -14.13
CA ILE A 142 -21.05 13.15 -14.97
C ILE A 142 -21.39 12.71 -16.39
N GLU A 143 -22.33 13.42 -17.02
CA GLU A 143 -22.76 13.22 -18.41
C GLU A 143 -22.97 14.54 -19.13
N VAL A 144 -23.13 14.47 -20.45
CA VAL A 144 -23.41 15.63 -21.32
C VAL A 144 -24.84 15.56 -21.88
N GLY A 145 -25.54 16.69 -21.90
CA GLY A 145 -26.83 16.83 -22.58
C GLY A 145 -26.68 17.34 -24.02
N ALA A 146 -27.73 17.22 -24.83
CA ALA A 146 -27.75 17.71 -26.20
C ALA A 146 -27.56 19.24 -26.30
N SER A 147 -27.87 19.99 -25.24
CA SER A 147 -27.62 21.43 -25.13
C SER A 147 -26.14 21.80 -24.97
N GLY A 148 -25.27 20.81 -24.76
CA GLY A 148 -23.87 21.01 -24.40
C GLY A 148 -23.61 21.28 -22.91
N ASP A 149 -24.66 21.28 -22.08
CA ASP A 149 -24.52 21.37 -20.62
C ASP A 149 -24.14 20.03 -20.02
N PHE A 150 -23.50 20.07 -18.86
CA PHE A 150 -23.09 18.89 -18.11
C PHE A 150 -24.10 18.57 -17.00
N TYR A 151 -24.28 17.29 -16.71
CA TYR A 151 -25.15 16.79 -15.65
C TYR A 151 -24.31 15.98 -14.69
N ALA A 152 -24.30 16.32 -13.41
CA ALA A 152 -23.48 15.65 -12.41
C ALA A 152 -24.34 15.08 -11.28
N LEU A 153 -24.00 13.86 -10.86
CA LEU A 153 -24.72 13.12 -9.85
C LEU A 153 -24.24 13.49 -8.44
N ASP A 154 -25.13 14.06 -7.62
CA ASP A 154 -24.95 14.24 -6.18
C ASP A 154 -25.78 13.18 -5.45
N GLN A 155 -25.24 11.96 -5.41
CA GLN A 155 -25.95 10.76 -4.97
C GLN A 155 -26.45 10.86 -3.52
N TYR A 156 -25.72 11.57 -2.67
CA TYR A 156 -26.07 11.72 -1.25
C TYR A 156 -27.13 12.78 -1.01
N ALA A 157 -27.26 13.77 -1.89
CA ALA A 157 -28.38 14.72 -1.89
C ALA A 157 -29.56 14.27 -2.76
N ASN A 158 -29.54 13.05 -3.33
CA ASN A 158 -30.58 12.51 -4.21
C ASN A 158 -30.95 13.44 -5.39
N ARG A 159 -29.95 14.09 -5.99
CA ARG A 159 -30.16 15.07 -7.07
C ARG A 159 -29.14 14.96 -8.20
N VAL A 160 -29.52 15.44 -9.37
CA VAL A 160 -28.62 15.71 -10.50
C VAL A 160 -28.51 17.22 -10.68
N MET A 161 -27.28 17.73 -10.76
CA MET A 161 -26.99 19.14 -11.01
C MET A 161 -26.66 19.34 -12.49
N ARG A 162 -27.39 20.21 -13.18
CA ARG A 162 -27.07 20.69 -14.52
C ARG A 162 -26.16 21.91 -14.42
N ILE A 163 -25.07 21.88 -15.17
CA ILE A 163 -23.93 22.78 -15.07
C ILE A 163 -23.60 23.26 -16.47
N GLY A 164 -23.50 24.58 -16.65
CA GLY A 164 -23.11 25.19 -17.92
C GLY A 164 -21.64 24.94 -18.23
N ALA A 165 -21.23 25.18 -19.47
CA ALA A 165 -19.83 25.04 -19.88
C ALA A 165 -18.88 26.02 -19.17
N ASP A 166 -19.40 27.08 -18.56
CA ASP A 166 -18.66 28.03 -17.71
C ASP A 166 -18.55 27.57 -16.23
N GLY A 167 -18.99 26.34 -15.93
CA GLY A 167 -18.97 25.77 -14.59
C GLY A 167 -20.07 26.26 -13.66
N ARG A 168 -21.02 27.09 -14.12
CA ARG A 168 -22.12 27.56 -13.26
C ARG A 168 -23.25 26.54 -13.18
N VAL A 169 -23.82 26.38 -11.98
CA VAL A 169 -25.02 25.55 -11.79
C VAL A 169 -26.22 26.24 -12.43
N VAL A 170 -26.82 25.59 -13.41
CA VAL A 170 -28.01 26.07 -14.15
C VAL A 170 -29.28 25.63 -13.45
N ARG A 171 -29.36 24.36 -13.03
CA ARG A 171 -30.57 23.76 -12.45
C ARG A 171 -30.26 22.50 -11.67
N THR A 172 -31.15 22.11 -10.76
CA THR A 172 -31.11 20.81 -10.08
C THR A 172 -32.38 20.00 -10.38
N TYR A 173 -32.22 18.68 -10.45
CA TYR A 173 -33.31 17.73 -10.70
C TYR A 173 -33.33 16.65 -9.62
N PRO A 174 -34.52 16.25 -9.13
CA PRO A 174 -34.63 15.14 -8.20
C PRO A 174 -34.38 13.80 -8.93
N ILE A 175 -33.71 12.86 -8.26
CA ILE A 175 -33.52 11.50 -8.77
C ILE A 175 -34.76 10.62 -8.55
N ARG A 176 -35.62 11.00 -7.61
CA ARG A 176 -36.87 10.31 -7.26
C ARG A 176 -37.97 11.31 -6.90
N GLY A 177 -39.22 10.92 -7.14
CA GLY A 177 -40.38 11.70 -6.78
C GLY A 177 -40.58 11.77 -5.27
N GLU A 178 -41.28 12.81 -4.83
CA GLU A 178 -41.71 12.93 -3.44
C GLU A 178 -42.62 11.74 -3.05
N GLY A 179 -42.30 11.07 -1.94
CA GLY A 179 -43.04 9.89 -1.46
C GLY A 179 -42.62 8.55 -2.09
N GLU A 180 -41.71 8.52 -3.08
CA GLU A 180 -41.13 7.25 -3.53
C GLU A 180 -40.22 6.64 -2.45
N PRO A 181 -40.23 5.30 -2.25
CA PRO A 181 -39.40 4.66 -1.24
C PRO A 181 -37.92 4.92 -1.51
N ALA A 182 -37.14 5.01 -0.43
CA ALA A 182 -35.70 5.08 -0.55
C ALA A 182 -35.19 3.84 -1.30
N ARG A 183 -34.49 4.07 -2.41
CA ARG A 183 -33.78 3.02 -3.13
C ARG A 183 -32.45 2.75 -2.44
N GLU A 184 -31.89 1.57 -2.69
CA GLU A 184 -30.50 1.30 -2.34
C GLU A 184 -29.59 2.43 -2.84
N ARG A 185 -28.44 2.61 -2.17
CA ARG A 185 -27.46 3.64 -2.56
C ARG A 185 -27.15 3.49 -4.05
N LEU A 186 -27.07 4.61 -4.77
CA LEU A 186 -26.53 4.67 -6.13
C LEU A 186 -25.06 4.30 -6.08
N TRP A 187 -24.77 3.01 -6.06
CA TRP A 187 -23.40 2.53 -6.19
C TRP A 187 -23.07 2.47 -7.67
N ASN A 188 -22.15 3.35 -8.06
CA ASN A 188 -21.06 2.98 -8.95
C ASN A 188 -21.41 2.49 -10.36
N THR A 189 -22.44 3.02 -11.02
CA THR A 189 -22.79 2.59 -12.40
C THR A 189 -23.09 3.74 -13.38
N GLY A 190 -22.97 4.99 -12.91
CA GLY A 190 -23.24 6.17 -13.73
C GLY A 190 -24.72 6.32 -14.08
N PHE A 191 -25.04 7.31 -14.89
CA PHE A 191 -26.38 7.54 -15.41
C PHE A 191 -26.28 8.06 -16.85
N ARG A 192 -27.40 8.14 -17.57
CA ARG A 192 -27.48 8.81 -18.88
C ARG A 192 -28.61 9.82 -18.90
N VAL A 193 -28.51 10.81 -19.78
CA VAL A 193 -29.50 11.89 -19.92
C VAL A 193 -30.02 11.94 -21.35
N CYS A 194 -31.32 12.14 -21.52
CA CYS A 194 -31.95 12.44 -22.81
C CYS A 194 -32.84 13.67 -22.65
N GLU A 195 -32.34 14.83 -23.08
CA GLU A 195 -33.04 16.10 -22.91
C GLU A 195 -34.31 16.21 -23.77
N ALA A 196 -34.30 15.63 -24.97
CA ALA A 196 -35.46 15.59 -25.87
C ALA A 196 -36.67 14.90 -25.21
N ARG A 197 -36.41 13.94 -24.32
CA ARG A 197 -37.43 13.22 -23.54
C ARG A 197 -37.52 13.69 -22.07
N GLN A 198 -36.68 14.64 -21.67
CA GLN A 198 -36.55 15.12 -20.30
C GLN A 198 -36.44 13.97 -19.28
N GLN A 199 -35.53 13.03 -19.52
CA GLN A 199 -35.36 11.84 -18.68
C GLN A 199 -33.89 11.50 -18.40
N PHE A 200 -33.69 10.76 -17.32
CA PHE A 200 -32.46 10.12 -16.92
C PHE A 200 -32.64 8.60 -16.88
N ILE A 201 -31.57 7.85 -17.12
CA ILE A 201 -31.51 6.42 -16.83
C ILE A 201 -30.39 6.17 -15.84
N PHE A 202 -30.73 5.59 -14.70
CA PHE A 202 -29.80 5.19 -13.64
C PHE A 202 -29.70 3.67 -13.58
N LEU A 203 -28.62 3.15 -13.03
CA LEU A 203 -28.54 1.77 -12.59
C LEU A 203 -28.48 1.73 -11.04
N PHE A 204 -29.53 1.18 -10.44
CA PHE A 204 -29.66 0.97 -9.00
C PHE A 204 -29.48 -0.52 -8.71
N GLY A 205 -28.31 -0.89 -8.16
CA GLY A 205 -27.97 -2.29 -7.92
C GLY A 205 -27.97 -3.08 -9.23
N THR A 206 -28.97 -3.94 -9.40
CA THR A 206 -29.19 -4.77 -10.60
C THR A 206 -30.39 -4.33 -11.44
N THR A 207 -30.83 -3.08 -11.32
CA THR A 207 -32.02 -2.57 -12.00
C THR A 207 -31.75 -1.21 -12.65
N PHE A 208 -31.95 -1.13 -13.96
CA PHE A 208 -32.05 0.14 -14.67
C PHE A 208 -33.38 0.82 -14.35
N VAL A 209 -33.33 2.11 -14.05
CA VAL A 209 -34.53 2.91 -13.78
C VAL A 209 -34.50 4.17 -14.64
N CYS A 210 -35.51 4.32 -15.48
CA CYS A 210 -35.76 5.56 -16.20
C CYS A 210 -36.61 6.50 -15.34
N THR A 211 -36.11 7.71 -15.12
CA THR A 211 -36.76 8.74 -14.31
C THR A 211 -36.90 10.01 -15.14
N GLY A 212 -38.07 10.66 -15.12
CA GLY A 212 -38.22 11.99 -15.71
C GLY A 212 -37.43 13.07 -14.94
N PHE A 213 -37.25 14.25 -15.53
CA PHE A 213 -36.68 15.42 -14.84
C PHE A 213 -37.57 15.91 -13.66
N ASP A 214 -38.81 15.43 -13.58
CA ASP A 214 -39.73 15.59 -12.46
C ASP A 214 -39.50 14.57 -11.32
N GLY A 215 -38.52 13.67 -11.45
CA GLY A 215 -38.22 12.63 -10.48
C GLY A 215 -39.14 11.41 -10.58
N LYS A 216 -40.14 11.39 -11.46
CA LYS A 216 -41.09 10.28 -11.54
C LYS A 216 -40.52 9.13 -12.36
N THR A 217 -40.64 7.92 -11.84
CA THR A 217 -40.26 6.69 -12.56
C THR A 217 -41.12 6.50 -13.80
N ARG A 218 -40.49 6.26 -14.95
CA ARG A 218 -41.13 5.96 -16.24
C ARG A 218 -41.23 4.46 -16.47
N TRP A 219 -40.11 3.75 -16.27
CA TRP A 219 -40.02 2.31 -16.40
C TRP A 219 -38.78 1.78 -15.66
N THR A 220 -38.74 0.47 -15.46
CA THR A 220 -37.60 -0.25 -14.88
C THR A 220 -37.25 -1.48 -15.71
N LEU A 221 -35.98 -1.85 -15.74
CA LEU A 221 -35.48 -3.04 -16.42
C LEU A 221 -34.44 -3.75 -15.55
N PRO A 222 -34.42 -5.09 -15.49
CA PRO A 222 -33.30 -5.79 -14.87
C PRO A 222 -32.02 -5.53 -15.67
N GLY A 223 -30.89 -5.47 -14.99
CA GLY A 223 -29.60 -5.30 -15.63
C GLY A 223 -28.42 -5.39 -14.69
N TRP A 224 -27.32 -5.98 -15.13
CA TRP A 224 -26.16 -6.18 -14.27
C TRP A 224 -24.87 -5.65 -14.90
N ASN A 225 -24.42 -4.49 -14.40
CA ASN A 225 -23.13 -3.88 -14.72
C ASN A 225 -22.41 -3.48 -13.43
N PRO A 226 -21.79 -4.40 -12.68
CA PRO A 226 -21.09 -4.05 -11.45
C PRO A 226 -19.80 -3.28 -11.77
N GLY A 227 -19.29 -2.52 -10.79
CA GLY A 227 -18.00 -1.83 -10.88
C GLY A 227 -17.96 -0.58 -10.04
N ASN A 228 -16.99 0.30 -10.28
CA ASN A 228 -16.91 1.67 -9.77
C ASN A 228 -15.90 2.53 -10.54
N PRO A 229 -15.87 3.87 -10.34
CA PRO A 229 -14.98 4.77 -11.06
C PRO A 229 -13.47 4.51 -10.90
N TRP A 230 -13.05 3.76 -9.86
CA TRP A 230 -11.64 3.49 -9.56
C TRP A 230 -11.18 2.09 -9.99
N ASP A 231 -12.05 1.08 -9.84
CA ASP A 231 -11.76 -0.32 -10.18
C ASP A 231 -12.21 -0.70 -11.61
N GLY A 232 -12.94 0.21 -12.26
CA GLY A 232 -13.55 0.03 -13.57
C GLY A 232 -14.92 -0.65 -13.51
N PHE A 233 -15.72 -0.39 -14.53
CA PHE A 233 -17.04 -0.99 -14.70
C PHE A 233 -16.95 -2.27 -15.51
N ARG A 234 -17.89 -3.20 -15.34
CA ARG A 234 -17.99 -4.45 -16.10
C ARG A 234 -19.32 -4.45 -16.83
N GLY A 235 -19.33 -4.03 -18.10
CA GLY A 235 -20.51 -3.80 -18.92
C GLY A 235 -20.60 -2.34 -19.38
N GLY A 236 -21.74 -1.90 -19.88
CA GLY A 236 -21.92 -0.52 -20.29
C GLY A 236 -23.32 -0.27 -20.82
N PHE A 237 -23.75 0.99 -20.82
CA PHE A 237 -25.02 1.39 -21.42
C PHE A 237 -24.95 2.81 -21.96
N ASP A 238 -25.80 3.13 -22.92
CA ASP A 238 -25.93 4.50 -23.42
C ASP A 238 -27.31 4.80 -24.01
N LEU A 239 -27.56 6.08 -24.29
CA LEU A 239 -28.74 6.56 -25.01
C LEU A 239 -28.35 7.23 -26.31
N ASP A 240 -29.14 7.00 -27.36
CA ASP A 240 -29.10 7.86 -28.55
C ASP A 240 -29.97 9.13 -28.36
N PRO A 241 -29.89 10.11 -29.29
CA PRO A 241 -30.68 11.34 -29.20
C PRO A 241 -32.21 11.13 -29.18
N GLU A 242 -32.71 10.02 -29.75
CA GLU A 242 -34.14 9.68 -29.75
C GLU A 242 -34.62 9.04 -28.45
N GLY A 243 -33.67 8.64 -27.59
CA GLY A 243 -33.89 7.98 -26.31
C GLY A 243 -33.90 6.46 -26.39
N ARG A 244 -33.42 5.84 -27.49
CA ARG A 244 -33.21 4.40 -27.53
C ARG A 244 -32.05 4.02 -26.61
N PHE A 245 -32.28 2.99 -25.82
CA PHE A 245 -31.39 2.55 -24.77
C PHE A 245 -30.59 1.33 -25.19
N TYR A 246 -29.28 1.40 -25.09
CA TYR A 246 -28.33 0.37 -25.47
C TYR A 246 -27.64 -0.15 -24.23
N VAL A 247 -27.60 -1.47 -24.03
CA VAL A 247 -26.94 -2.06 -22.85
C VAL A 247 -26.17 -3.31 -23.21
N CYS A 248 -24.92 -3.37 -22.76
CA CYS A 248 -24.11 -4.57 -22.75
C CYS A 248 -23.86 -4.96 -21.29
N GLU A 249 -24.39 -6.11 -20.88
CA GLU A 249 -24.19 -6.59 -19.50
C GLU A 249 -22.77 -7.07 -19.23
N ALA A 250 -22.39 -7.14 -17.96
CA ALA A 250 -21.09 -7.60 -17.51
C ALA A 250 -20.70 -8.98 -18.09
N GLY A 251 -19.49 -9.07 -18.64
CA GLY A 251 -18.97 -10.31 -19.22
C GLY A 251 -19.64 -10.75 -20.52
N LYS A 252 -20.61 -9.99 -21.03
CA LYS A 252 -21.24 -10.22 -22.33
C LYS A 252 -20.62 -9.33 -23.41
N ARG A 253 -20.92 -9.64 -24.66
CA ARG A 253 -20.60 -8.83 -25.86
C ARG A 253 -21.82 -8.59 -26.76
N THR A 254 -23.00 -8.95 -26.27
CA THR A 254 -24.26 -8.69 -26.94
C THR A 254 -24.84 -7.39 -26.37
N VAL A 255 -25.02 -6.40 -27.23
CA VAL A 255 -25.72 -5.15 -26.92
C VAL A 255 -27.21 -5.38 -27.13
N MET A 256 -27.97 -5.28 -26.05
CA MET A 256 -29.43 -5.30 -26.08
C MET A 256 -29.93 -3.88 -26.37
N ILE A 257 -30.94 -3.77 -27.23
CA ILE A 257 -31.48 -2.48 -27.70
C ILE A 257 -32.93 -2.37 -27.25
N TYR A 258 -33.27 -1.27 -26.61
CA TYR A 258 -34.61 -0.94 -26.13
C TYR A 258 -35.07 0.39 -26.74
N ASP A 259 -36.37 0.51 -26.99
CA ASP A 259 -36.96 1.81 -27.31
C ASP A 259 -37.01 2.74 -26.08
N ALA A 260 -37.48 3.97 -26.29
CA ALA A 260 -37.57 4.97 -25.23
C ALA A 260 -38.57 4.60 -24.11
N ASP A 261 -39.48 3.64 -24.37
CA ASP A 261 -40.46 3.15 -23.40
C ASP A 261 -39.96 1.89 -22.65
N GLY A 262 -38.71 1.48 -22.88
CA GLY A 262 -38.10 0.31 -22.25
C GLY A 262 -38.50 -1.02 -22.88
N ARG A 263 -39.09 -1.05 -24.08
CA ARG A 263 -39.39 -2.30 -24.80
C ARG A 263 -38.18 -2.73 -25.61
N GLN A 264 -37.78 -3.98 -25.50
CA GLN A 264 -36.67 -4.51 -26.29
C GLN A 264 -37.04 -4.54 -27.78
N THR A 265 -36.24 -3.89 -28.62
CA THR A 265 -36.45 -3.80 -30.07
C THR A 265 -35.40 -4.54 -30.88
N GLY A 266 -34.27 -4.91 -30.28
CA GLY A 266 -33.22 -5.62 -30.99
C GLY A 266 -32.07 -6.10 -30.10
N LYS A 267 -31.07 -6.67 -30.78
CA LYS A 267 -29.77 -7.02 -30.19
C LYS A 267 -28.69 -6.93 -31.26
N LEU A 268 -27.45 -6.73 -30.83
CA LEU A 268 -26.27 -6.67 -31.68
C LEU A 268 -25.09 -7.38 -31.02
N ASP A 269 -24.47 -8.32 -31.72
CA ASP A 269 -23.31 -9.06 -31.23
C ASP A 269 -22.00 -8.39 -31.69
N LEU A 270 -21.11 -8.06 -30.76
CA LEU A 270 -19.83 -7.40 -31.05
C LEU A 270 -18.67 -8.41 -31.10
N PRO A 271 -17.81 -8.40 -32.14
CA PRO A 271 -16.70 -9.35 -32.27
C PRO A 271 -15.59 -9.10 -31.25
N GLY A 272 -14.88 -10.14 -30.80
CA GLY A 272 -13.81 -10.08 -29.80
C GLY A 272 -14.08 -10.95 -28.56
N ASP A 273 -13.15 -11.01 -27.62
CA ASP A 273 -13.22 -11.86 -26.42
C ASP A 273 -13.08 -11.08 -25.10
N GLN A 274 -12.63 -9.84 -25.14
CA GLN A 274 -12.42 -9.03 -23.94
C GLN A 274 -13.75 -8.52 -23.36
N PRO A 275 -13.96 -8.55 -22.03
CA PRO A 275 -15.14 -7.96 -21.41
C PRO A 275 -15.21 -6.45 -21.63
N ILE A 276 -16.37 -5.94 -22.04
CA ILE A 276 -16.62 -4.51 -22.20
C ILE A 276 -16.70 -3.87 -20.80
N THR A 277 -16.12 -2.67 -20.65
CA THR A 277 -16.16 -1.88 -19.42
C THR A 277 -16.97 -0.59 -19.55
N HIS A 278 -17.09 -0.06 -20.77
CA HIS A 278 -17.99 1.07 -21.07
C HIS A 278 -18.52 0.94 -22.48
N LEU A 279 -19.70 1.52 -22.70
CA LEU A 279 -20.35 1.64 -23.99
C LEU A 279 -20.81 3.09 -24.17
N ARG A 280 -20.61 3.62 -25.38
CA ARG A 280 -21.18 4.88 -25.86
C ARG A 280 -21.69 4.72 -27.29
N VAL A 281 -22.78 5.41 -27.62
CA VAL A 281 -23.36 5.48 -28.96
C VAL A 281 -23.11 6.88 -29.51
N SER A 282 -22.57 6.96 -30.73
CA SER A 282 -22.28 8.25 -31.39
C SER A 282 -22.50 8.11 -32.88
N GLY A 283 -23.56 8.75 -33.38
CA GLY A 283 -23.95 8.62 -34.78
C GLY A 283 -24.31 7.19 -35.14
N ASP A 284 -23.62 6.63 -36.13
CA ASP A 284 -23.80 5.26 -36.61
C ASP A 284 -22.80 4.25 -35.98
N GLU A 285 -22.20 4.61 -34.85
CA GLU A 285 -21.18 3.81 -34.17
C GLU A 285 -21.53 3.47 -32.72
N ILE A 286 -21.10 2.28 -32.28
CA ILE A 286 -20.93 1.91 -30.87
C ILE A 286 -19.44 1.98 -30.55
N ILE A 287 -19.08 2.77 -29.55
CA ILE A 287 -17.74 2.88 -29.01
C ILE A 287 -17.70 2.15 -27.68
N VAL A 288 -16.72 1.26 -27.52
CA VAL A 288 -16.52 0.54 -26.26
C VAL A 288 -15.10 0.67 -25.76
N SER A 289 -14.95 0.68 -24.44
CA SER A 289 -13.66 0.42 -23.79
C SER A 289 -13.69 -0.95 -23.14
N HIS A 290 -12.51 -1.49 -22.85
CA HIS A 290 -12.33 -2.70 -22.04
C HIS A 290 -11.06 -2.55 -21.19
N GLN A 291 -10.81 -3.47 -20.26
CA GLN A 291 -9.53 -3.51 -19.55
C GLN A 291 -8.46 -4.14 -20.45
N SER A 292 -7.73 -3.30 -21.20
CA SER A 292 -6.61 -3.75 -22.05
C SER A 292 -5.35 -2.99 -21.69
N PRO A 293 -4.19 -3.67 -21.61
CA PRO A 293 -2.92 -3.00 -21.36
C PRO A 293 -2.49 -2.12 -22.54
N THR A 294 -3.01 -2.35 -23.75
CA THR A 294 -2.56 -1.65 -24.97
C THR A 294 -3.68 -0.90 -25.69
N GLU A 295 -4.94 -1.28 -25.53
CA GLU A 295 -6.05 -0.76 -26.33
C GLU A 295 -6.93 0.20 -25.54
N LEU A 296 -7.13 1.40 -26.07
CA LEU A 296 -7.94 2.48 -25.48
C LEU A 296 -9.43 2.24 -25.67
N PHE A 297 -9.85 1.97 -26.91
CA PHE A 297 -11.24 1.74 -27.28
C PHE A 297 -11.35 1.03 -28.63
N ARG A 298 -12.53 0.47 -28.91
CA ARG A 298 -12.97 -0.03 -30.23
C ARG A 298 -14.23 0.66 -30.68
N ARG A 299 -14.41 0.72 -31.99
CA ARG A 299 -15.59 1.24 -32.66
C ARG A 299 -16.21 0.12 -33.47
N TYR A 300 -17.54 0.02 -33.40
CA TYR A 300 -18.32 -0.93 -34.15
C TYR A 300 -19.43 -0.19 -34.89
N ALA A 301 -19.80 -0.65 -36.08
CA ALA A 301 -20.98 -0.14 -36.76
C ALA A 301 -22.24 -0.47 -35.95
N LEU A 302 -23.11 0.52 -35.74
CA LEU A 302 -24.36 0.35 -35.00
C LEU A 302 -25.36 -0.58 -35.72
N GLN A 303 -25.26 -0.66 -37.06
CA GLN A 303 -26.18 -1.44 -37.89
C GLN A 303 -25.97 -2.95 -37.76
N ASP A 304 -24.72 -3.41 -37.77
CA ASP A 304 -24.37 -4.84 -37.90
C ASP A 304 -23.22 -5.28 -36.98
N GLY A 305 -22.64 -4.38 -36.18
CA GLY A 305 -21.57 -4.69 -35.24
C GLY A 305 -20.20 -4.88 -35.89
N ALA A 306 -20.04 -4.55 -37.18
CA ALA A 306 -18.77 -4.67 -37.87
C ALA A 306 -17.68 -3.80 -37.21
N ASP A 307 -16.48 -4.35 -37.03
CA ASP A 307 -15.33 -3.64 -36.45
C ASP A 307 -14.90 -2.48 -37.37
N ARG A 308 -14.88 -1.26 -36.83
CA ARG A 308 -14.43 -0.02 -37.48
C ARG A 308 -13.05 0.43 -36.98
N GLY A 309 -12.33 -0.45 -36.30
CA GLY A 309 -11.02 -0.18 -35.70
C GLY A 309 -11.14 0.48 -34.33
N GLY A 310 -10.05 1.07 -33.88
CA GLY A 310 -9.94 1.64 -32.55
C GLY A 310 -8.63 2.38 -32.37
N ALA A 311 -8.31 2.76 -31.14
CA ALA A 311 -7.04 3.35 -30.79
C ALA A 311 -6.33 2.54 -29.73
N SER A 312 -5.01 2.52 -29.80
CA SER A 312 -4.12 1.94 -28.78
C SER A 312 -3.38 3.04 -28.06
N ILE A 313 -2.91 2.76 -26.85
CA ILE A 313 -1.91 3.62 -26.21
C ILE A 313 -0.61 3.59 -27.01
N SER A 314 0.19 4.64 -26.87
CA SER A 314 1.62 4.55 -27.12
C SER A 314 2.22 3.69 -26.01
N PHE A 315 2.87 2.59 -26.35
CA PHE A 315 3.47 1.69 -25.37
C PHE A 315 4.80 1.14 -25.84
N GLU A 316 5.52 0.59 -24.87
CA GLU A 316 6.64 -0.29 -25.09
C GLU A 316 6.32 -1.65 -24.49
N ARG A 317 6.77 -2.71 -25.15
CA ARG A 317 6.51 -4.08 -24.74
C ARG A 317 7.84 -4.80 -24.54
N LEU A 318 8.05 -5.26 -23.31
CA LEU A 318 9.14 -6.15 -22.95
C LEU A 318 8.61 -7.58 -22.86
N VAL A 319 9.21 -8.51 -23.58
CA VAL A 319 8.87 -9.94 -23.55
C VAL A 319 10.13 -10.74 -23.26
N VAL A 320 10.03 -11.73 -22.38
CA VAL A 320 11.12 -12.67 -22.11
C VAL A 320 10.61 -14.09 -22.32
N ARG A 321 11.37 -14.92 -23.06
CA ARG A 321 11.04 -16.32 -23.32
C ARG A 321 12.17 -17.25 -22.90
N TYR A 322 11.81 -18.37 -22.28
CA TYR A 322 12.74 -19.46 -21.98
C TYR A 322 11.99 -20.80 -21.81
N PRO A 323 12.67 -21.97 -21.95
CA PRO A 323 12.00 -23.26 -22.17
C PRO A 323 11.09 -23.73 -21.04
N SER A 324 11.47 -23.51 -19.77
CA SER A 324 10.67 -23.95 -18.62
C SER A 324 11.10 -23.28 -17.31
N HIS A 325 10.29 -23.42 -16.26
CA HIS A 325 10.64 -23.02 -14.88
C HIS A 325 11.63 -23.96 -14.17
N VAL A 326 12.03 -25.08 -14.79
CA VAL A 326 12.95 -26.06 -14.21
C VAL A 326 14.20 -26.15 -15.08
N TRP A 327 15.35 -25.80 -14.53
CA TRP A 327 16.64 -25.79 -15.23
C TRP A 327 17.56 -26.87 -14.67
N THR A 328 18.52 -27.33 -15.47
CA THR A 328 19.57 -28.22 -14.98
C THR A 328 20.82 -27.42 -14.63
N THR A 329 21.50 -27.72 -13.51
CA THR A 329 22.71 -27.00 -13.07
C THR A 329 23.74 -26.92 -14.20
N GLY A 330 24.18 -25.70 -14.51
CA GLY A 330 25.21 -25.44 -15.52
C GLY A 330 24.81 -25.69 -16.99
N GLU A 331 23.58 -26.12 -17.27
CA GLU A 331 23.06 -26.30 -18.63
C GLU A 331 22.97 -24.98 -19.39
N ARG A 332 23.14 -25.02 -20.72
CA ARG A 332 22.86 -23.89 -21.60
C ARG A 332 21.44 -23.99 -22.13
N LEU A 333 20.66 -22.93 -21.96
CA LEU A 333 19.25 -22.90 -22.31
C LEU A 333 18.97 -21.72 -23.24
N PRO A 334 18.11 -21.88 -24.26
CA PRO A 334 17.58 -20.75 -25.02
C PRO A 334 16.99 -19.68 -24.10
N PHE A 335 17.28 -18.42 -24.38
CA PHE A 335 16.81 -17.28 -23.61
C PHE A 335 16.70 -16.05 -24.50
N GLU A 336 15.48 -15.59 -24.70
CA GLU A 336 15.18 -14.48 -25.60
C GLU A 336 14.62 -13.29 -24.80
N ILE A 337 15.18 -12.11 -25.04
CA ILE A 337 14.62 -10.83 -24.58
C ILE A 337 14.17 -10.07 -25.82
N GLY A 338 12.87 -9.93 -25.99
CA GLY A 338 12.25 -9.10 -27.02
C GLY A 338 11.82 -7.75 -26.45
N PHE A 339 12.10 -6.69 -27.20
CA PHE A 339 11.64 -5.33 -26.87
C PHE A 339 11.03 -4.68 -28.11
N GLU A 340 9.77 -4.27 -27.98
CA GLU A 340 9.03 -3.54 -29.02
C GLU A 340 8.81 -2.11 -28.52
N SER A 341 9.32 -1.13 -29.27
CA SER A 341 9.12 0.29 -29.01
C SER A 341 9.06 1.06 -30.32
N ALA A 342 8.26 2.13 -30.33
CA ALA A 342 8.30 3.13 -31.40
C ALA A 342 9.48 4.12 -31.24
N ALA A 343 10.09 4.16 -30.05
CA ALA A 343 11.26 5.00 -29.78
C ALA A 343 12.52 4.38 -30.40
N PRO A 344 13.49 5.21 -30.83
CA PRO A 344 14.71 4.71 -31.48
C PRO A 344 15.69 4.08 -30.48
N THR A 345 15.55 4.34 -29.18
CA THR A 345 16.49 3.87 -28.15
C THR A 345 15.92 2.68 -27.42
N ILE A 346 16.63 1.56 -27.49
CA ILE A 346 16.31 0.33 -26.76
C ILE A 346 17.09 0.35 -25.44
N PRO A 347 16.46 0.12 -24.28
CA PRO A 347 17.17 0.04 -23.00
C PRO A 347 18.15 -1.15 -23.01
N TYR A 348 19.29 -1.00 -22.32
CA TYR A 348 20.25 -2.09 -22.17
C TYR A 348 19.76 -3.10 -21.12
N LEU A 349 18.96 -4.07 -21.58
CA LEU A 349 18.34 -5.09 -20.73
C LEU A 349 19.32 -6.21 -20.42
N ARG A 350 19.40 -6.61 -19.14
CA ARG A 350 20.22 -7.72 -18.67
C ARG A 350 19.37 -8.72 -17.91
N ALA A 351 19.83 -9.97 -17.86
CA ALA A 351 19.26 -11.01 -17.01
C ALA A 351 20.11 -11.14 -15.74
N TRP A 352 19.44 -11.15 -14.60
CA TRP A 352 20.05 -11.25 -13.28
C TRP A 352 19.43 -12.41 -12.53
N VAL A 353 20.24 -13.12 -11.75
CA VAL A 353 19.79 -14.24 -10.94
C VAL A 353 20.33 -14.12 -9.52
N ARG A 354 19.52 -14.56 -8.55
CA ARG A 354 19.95 -14.73 -7.17
C ARG A 354 19.22 -15.90 -6.52
N PRO A 355 19.77 -16.50 -5.46
CA PRO A 355 19.00 -17.41 -4.62
C PRO A 355 17.73 -16.71 -4.11
N LEU A 356 16.61 -17.42 -4.11
CA LEU A 356 15.32 -16.84 -3.74
C LEU A 356 15.33 -16.34 -2.28
N GLY A 357 15.03 -15.06 -2.08
CA GLY A 357 15.06 -14.39 -0.78
C GLY A 357 16.41 -13.75 -0.43
N ASP A 358 17.44 -13.94 -1.24
CA ASP A 358 18.72 -13.24 -1.12
C ASP A 358 18.63 -11.79 -1.65
N ASP A 359 19.62 -10.94 -1.34
CA ASP A 359 19.68 -9.53 -1.78
C ASP A 359 20.73 -9.28 -2.87
N GLU A 360 21.63 -10.22 -3.13
CA GLU A 360 22.73 -10.05 -4.08
C GLU A 360 22.46 -10.75 -5.42
N PHE A 361 22.38 -9.97 -6.50
CA PHE A 361 22.23 -10.50 -7.85
C PHE A 361 23.57 -10.79 -8.52
N THR A 362 23.57 -11.83 -9.36
CA THR A 362 24.64 -12.12 -10.31
C THR A 362 24.09 -12.05 -11.73
N GLU A 363 24.85 -11.47 -12.65
CA GLU A 363 24.43 -11.37 -14.05
C GLU A 363 24.46 -12.76 -14.73
N LEU A 364 23.36 -13.15 -15.35
CA LEU A 364 23.31 -14.27 -16.30
C LEU A 364 23.70 -13.74 -17.68
N THR A 365 24.96 -13.94 -18.06
CA THR A 365 25.42 -13.50 -19.38
C THR A 365 24.68 -14.24 -20.50
N ILE A 366 23.99 -13.49 -21.34
CA ILE A 366 23.34 -14.00 -22.56
C ILE A 366 24.40 -14.03 -23.68
N ARG A 367 24.64 -15.21 -24.26
CA ARG A 367 25.51 -15.40 -25.43
C ARG A 367 24.80 -16.27 -26.45
N ASP A 368 24.77 -15.83 -27.70
CA ASP A 368 24.14 -16.55 -28.82
C ASP A 368 22.67 -16.95 -28.52
N GLY A 369 21.92 -16.06 -27.86
CA GLY A 369 20.53 -16.32 -27.46
C GLY A 369 20.37 -17.39 -26.38
N GLN A 370 21.42 -17.65 -25.59
CA GLN A 370 21.41 -18.64 -24.52
C GLN A 370 21.95 -18.07 -23.21
N VAL A 371 21.47 -18.58 -22.09
CA VAL A 371 22.05 -18.38 -20.75
C VAL A 371 22.57 -19.70 -20.21
N ARG A 372 23.55 -19.63 -19.28
CA ARG A 372 23.98 -20.79 -18.51
C ARG A 372 23.28 -20.78 -17.15
N ALA A 373 22.57 -21.86 -16.82
CA ALA A 373 21.95 -22.02 -15.51
C ALA A 373 23.00 -21.97 -14.38
N PRO A 374 22.63 -21.52 -13.17
CA PRO A 374 23.49 -21.59 -11.99
C PRO A 374 24.12 -22.97 -11.79
N GLN A 375 25.35 -23.01 -11.25
CA GLN A 375 26.02 -24.27 -10.89
C GLN A 375 25.41 -24.90 -9.64
N GLU A 376 24.78 -24.08 -8.80
CA GLU A 376 24.12 -24.50 -7.57
C GLU A 376 22.66 -24.86 -7.86
N SER A 377 22.12 -25.82 -7.11
CA SER A 377 20.72 -26.20 -7.17
C SER A 377 19.86 -25.36 -6.21
N GLY A 378 18.54 -25.35 -6.40
CA GLY A 378 17.60 -24.68 -5.51
C GLY A 378 16.59 -23.80 -6.24
N LEU A 379 16.03 -22.81 -5.54
CA LEU A 379 15.16 -21.80 -6.13
C LEU A 379 15.93 -20.51 -6.33
N PHE A 380 15.81 -19.94 -7.53
CA PHE A 380 16.44 -18.70 -7.91
C PHE A 380 15.40 -17.71 -8.42
N GLN A 381 15.50 -16.47 -7.97
CA GLN A 381 14.78 -15.35 -8.57
C GLN A 381 15.53 -14.93 -9.84
N LEU A 382 14.81 -14.92 -10.95
CA LEU A 382 15.25 -14.36 -12.22
C LEU A 382 14.64 -12.97 -12.37
N ARG A 383 15.46 -11.97 -12.64
CA ARG A 383 15.04 -10.59 -12.92
C ARG A 383 15.62 -10.12 -14.24
N ILE A 384 14.79 -9.55 -15.10
CA ILE A 384 15.20 -8.91 -16.33
C ILE A 384 14.93 -7.43 -16.17
N THR A 385 15.99 -6.62 -16.19
CA THR A 385 15.93 -5.18 -15.91
C THR A 385 17.06 -4.43 -16.61
N ALA A 386 16.85 -3.13 -16.81
CA ALA A 386 17.91 -2.20 -17.24
C ALA A 386 18.75 -1.67 -16.06
N GLY A 387 18.32 -1.91 -14.81
CA GLY A 387 19.05 -1.52 -13.62
C GLY A 387 20.37 -2.29 -13.49
N LEU A 388 21.42 -1.58 -13.05
CA LEU A 388 22.71 -2.18 -12.71
C LEU A 388 22.57 -3.06 -11.46
N ASP A 389 23.38 -4.12 -11.40
CA ASP A 389 23.43 -5.08 -10.28
C ASP A 389 22.05 -5.67 -9.92
N GLY A 390 21.18 -5.81 -10.91
CA GLY A 390 19.81 -6.30 -10.72
C GLY A 390 18.87 -5.28 -10.06
N GLY A 391 19.27 -4.02 -9.95
CA GLY A 391 18.46 -2.94 -9.38
C GLY A 391 17.15 -2.70 -10.15
N PRO A 392 16.17 -2.08 -9.49
CA PRO A 392 14.88 -1.79 -10.11
C PRO A 392 15.02 -0.79 -11.27
N SER A 393 14.17 -0.95 -12.28
CA SER A 393 14.00 0.05 -13.34
C SER A 393 12.54 0.07 -13.83
N GLU A 394 12.18 1.00 -14.72
CA GLU A 394 10.84 0.98 -15.33
C GLU A 394 10.59 -0.28 -16.17
N TYR A 395 11.67 -0.90 -16.67
CA TYR A 395 11.67 -2.17 -17.39
C TYR A 395 12.03 -3.29 -16.42
N GLN A 396 11.05 -4.04 -15.93
CA GLN A 396 11.29 -5.11 -14.96
C GLN A 396 10.32 -6.26 -15.15
N LEU A 397 10.87 -7.44 -15.45
CA LEU A 397 10.18 -8.72 -15.39
C LEU A 397 10.86 -9.64 -14.40
N GLU A 398 10.05 -10.40 -13.66
CA GLU A 398 10.52 -11.26 -12.59
C GLU A 398 9.83 -12.61 -12.63
N SER A 399 10.58 -13.65 -12.28
CA SER A 399 10.11 -15.03 -12.19
C SER A 399 10.95 -15.81 -11.20
N VAL A 400 10.52 -17.04 -10.89
CA VAL A 400 11.32 -18.00 -10.13
C VAL A 400 11.61 -19.20 -11.02
N VAL A 401 12.88 -19.62 -11.01
CA VAL A 401 13.36 -20.83 -11.67
C VAL A 401 13.91 -21.79 -10.63
N GLU A 402 13.62 -23.07 -10.80
CA GLU A 402 14.13 -24.14 -9.98
C GLU A 402 15.27 -24.82 -10.70
N VAL A 403 16.48 -24.75 -10.14
CA VAL A 403 17.66 -25.35 -10.73
C VAL A 403 17.91 -26.69 -10.05
N ARG A 404 17.97 -27.78 -10.82
CA ARG A 404 18.13 -29.15 -10.34
C ARG A 404 19.46 -29.74 -10.81
N PRO A 405 20.11 -30.60 -10.02
CA PRO A 405 21.20 -31.40 -10.56
C PRO A 405 20.68 -32.33 -11.67
N PRO A 406 21.55 -32.78 -12.60
CA PRO A 406 21.18 -33.76 -13.59
C PRO A 406 20.57 -35.01 -12.93
N ASN A 407 19.48 -35.52 -13.51
CA ASN A 407 18.77 -36.72 -13.04
C ASN A 407 18.25 -36.63 -11.59
N ALA A 408 17.89 -35.44 -11.11
CA ALA A 408 17.36 -35.26 -9.76
C ALA A 408 16.24 -36.27 -9.42
N VAL A 409 16.38 -36.94 -8.28
CA VAL A 409 15.42 -37.93 -7.74
C VAL A 409 14.55 -37.37 -6.62
N GLY A 410 14.86 -36.16 -6.16
CA GLY A 410 14.16 -35.47 -5.08
C GLY A 410 14.70 -34.08 -4.80
N SER A 411 14.25 -33.51 -3.68
CA SER A 411 14.74 -32.24 -3.15
C SER A 411 14.95 -32.31 -1.63
N VAL A 412 15.88 -31.50 -1.14
CA VAL A 412 16.11 -31.20 0.28
C VAL A 412 15.90 -29.70 0.44
N SER A 413 14.87 -29.30 1.17
CA SER A 413 14.55 -27.91 1.44
C SER A 413 14.87 -27.56 2.88
N ILE A 414 15.79 -26.62 3.08
CA ILE A 414 16.22 -26.18 4.41
C ILE A 414 15.64 -24.79 4.63
N PHE A 415 14.89 -24.55 5.70
CA PHE A 415 14.34 -23.23 5.97
C PHE A 415 14.24 -22.92 7.45
N THR A 416 14.33 -21.65 7.75
CA THR A 416 13.99 -21.03 9.04
C THR A 416 12.50 -20.69 9.08
N PRO A 417 11.92 -20.38 10.26
CA PRO A 417 10.55 -19.88 10.35
C PRO A 417 10.31 -18.71 9.38
N LEU A 418 9.30 -18.85 8.51
CA LEU A 418 8.96 -17.89 7.45
C LEU A 418 10.15 -17.47 6.56
N ASN A 419 11.12 -18.38 6.36
CA ASN A 419 12.36 -18.12 5.62
C ASN A 419 13.13 -16.86 6.11
N ARG A 420 13.03 -16.53 7.41
CA ARG A 420 13.79 -15.46 8.06
C ARG A 420 15.30 -15.65 7.81
N ARG A 421 15.96 -14.64 7.26
CA ARG A 421 17.40 -14.68 6.92
C ARG A 421 18.31 -13.93 7.90
N HIS A 422 17.79 -12.94 8.60
CA HIS A 422 18.57 -12.09 9.51
C HIS A 422 18.49 -12.62 10.93
N TYR A 423 19.63 -12.84 11.57
CA TYR A 423 19.73 -13.22 12.99
C TYR A 423 20.82 -12.41 13.69
N GLY A 424 20.51 -11.95 14.90
CA GLY A 424 21.48 -11.23 15.74
C GLY A 424 22.56 -12.16 16.29
N TYR A 425 23.67 -11.57 16.74
CA TYR A 425 24.77 -12.32 17.36
C TYR A 425 24.27 -13.11 18.58
N GLY A 426 24.58 -14.41 18.61
CA GLY A 426 24.17 -15.31 19.70
C GLY A 426 22.70 -15.74 19.67
N GLU A 427 21.90 -15.23 18.73
CA GLU A 427 20.53 -15.69 18.54
C GLU A 427 20.50 -17.17 18.16
N SER A 428 19.53 -17.91 18.71
CA SER A 428 19.30 -19.30 18.29
C SER A 428 18.59 -19.30 16.94
N ILE A 429 19.06 -20.12 16.00
CA ILE A 429 18.52 -20.19 14.64
C ILE A 429 17.70 -21.48 14.50
N PRO A 430 16.37 -21.43 14.73
CA PRO A 430 15.51 -22.58 14.52
C PRO A 430 15.44 -22.90 13.02
N CYS A 431 15.54 -24.18 12.70
CA CYS A 431 15.61 -24.64 11.32
C CYS A 431 14.78 -25.91 11.15
N GLN A 432 14.22 -26.07 9.96
CA GLN A 432 13.51 -27.26 9.53
C GLN A 432 14.07 -27.73 8.19
N VAL A 433 14.13 -29.04 8.02
CA VAL A 433 14.47 -29.71 6.77
C VAL A 433 13.26 -30.51 6.29
N VAL A 434 12.97 -30.42 5.00
CA VAL A 434 11.96 -31.24 4.33
C VAL A 434 12.60 -31.90 3.13
N VAL A 435 12.52 -33.23 3.07
CA VAL A 435 12.98 -34.04 1.96
C VAL A 435 11.77 -34.55 1.19
N ARG A 436 11.77 -34.34 -0.12
CA ARG A 436 10.75 -34.86 -1.05
C ARG A 436 11.46 -35.70 -2.11
N ALA A 437 10.84 -36.78 -2.57
CA ALA A 437 11.46 -37.66 -3.54
C ALA A 437 10.39 -38.29 -4.45
N LYS A 438 10.82 -38.82 -5.61
CA LYS A 438 9.92 -39.59 -6.49
C LYS A 438 9.34 -40.77 -5.70
N PRO A 439 8.08 -41.17 -5.96
CA PRO A 439 7.53 -42.39 -5.41
C PRO A 439 8.49 -43.58 -5.61
N GLY A 440 8.76 -44.33 -4.54
CA GLY A 440 9.70 -45.46 -4.55
C GLY A 440 11.18 -45.11 -4.38
N THR A 441 11.55 -43.83 -4.32
CA THR A 441 12.93 -43.41 -3.98
C THR A 441 13.10 -43.39 -2.46
N PRO A 442 14.10 -44.09 -1.88
CA PRO A 442 14.39 -44.03 -0.46
C PRO A 442 14.73 -42.59 -0.03
N ILE A 443 14.07 -42.12 1.03
CA ILE A 443 14.40 -40.85 1.68
C ILE A 443 15.51 -41.14 2.71
N PRO A 444 16.59 -40.35 2.77
CA PRO A 444 17.61 -40.48 3.82
C PRO A 444 16.98 -40.43 5.21
N GLU A 445 17.44 -41.29 6.13
CA GLU A 445 16.99 -41.23 7.54
C GLU A 445 17.65 -40.08 8.31
N GLU A 446 18.83 -39.65 7.84
CA GLU A 446 19.60 -38.56 8.42
C GLU A 446 20.19 -37.69 7.31
N ILE A 447 20.32 -36.39 7.59
CA ILE A 447 21.02 -35.44 6.73
C ILE A 447 22.04 -34.67 7.56
N GLU A 448 23.27 -34.56 7.06
CA GLU A 448 24.26 -33.64 7.60
C GLU A 448 24.04 -32.23 7.02
N LEU A 449 23.76 -31.29 7.91
CA LEU A 449 23.64 -29.88 7.59
C LEU A 449 24.94 -29.14 7.87
N ILE A 450 25.24 -28.20 6.99
CA ILE A 450 26.50 -27.47 6.95
C ILE A 450 26.19 -25.98 7.11
N LEU A 451 26.78 -25.35 8.13
CA LEU A 451 26.80 -23.89 8.30
C LEU A 451 28.23 -23.43 8.61
N GLY A 452 28.92 -22.91 7.58
CA GLY A 452 30.34 -22.62 7.66
C GLY A 452 31.15 -23.88 8.03
N LYS A 453 31.84 -23.85 9.18
CA LYS A 453 32.57 -25.01 9.73
C LYS A 453 31.72 -25.93 10.61
N LYS A 454 30.53 -25.50 11.01
CA LYS A 454 29.64 -26.32 11.85
C LYS A 454 28.97 -27.39 10.99
N ARG A 455 28.81 -28.57 11.60
CA ARG A 455 28.10 -29.73 11.04
C ARG A 455 27.06 -30.19 12.04
N GLN A 456 25.86 -30.50 11.57
CA GLN A 456 24.77 -30.98 12.41
C GLN A 456 24.06 -32.12 11.68
N ILE A 457 24.05 -33.31 12.29
CA ILE A 457 23.23 -34.42 11.80
C ILE A 457 21.80 -34.20 12.28
N VAL A 458 20.84 -34.26 11.35
CA VAL A 458 19.41 -34.11 11.61
C VAL A 458 18.72 -35.40 11.21
N ARG A 459 18.08 -36.05 12.17
CA ARG A 459 17.25 -37.22 11.94
C ARG A 459 15.92 -36.79 11.33
N LEU A 460 15.47 -37.56 10.35
CA LEU A 460 14.24 -37.31 9.60
C LEU A 460 13.16 -38.30 10.00
N GLU A 461 12.00 -37.77 10.35
CA GLU A 461 10.76 -38.50 10.57
C GLU A 461 9.82 -38.19 9.40
N GLN A 462 9.48 -39.20 8.59
CA GLN A 462 8.65 -39.03 7.39
C GLN A 462 9.19 -37.93 6.44
N GLY A 463 10.51 -37.85 6.30
CA GLY A 463 11.19 -36.86 5.47
C GLY A 463 11.25 -35.45 6.06
N MET A 464 10.88 -35.26 7.33
CA MET A 464 10.97 -33.97 8.01
C MET A 464 11.90 -34.03 9.22
N GLY A 465 12.69 -32.99 9.44
CA GLY A 465 13.54 -32.85 10.62
C GLY A 465 13.52 -31.42 11.15
N GLN A 466 13.63 -31.25 12.47
CA GLN A 466 13.75 -29.95 13.11
C GLN A 466 15.02 -29.92 13.96
N PHE A 467 15.67 -28.76 14.02
CA PHE A 467 16.86 -28.56 14.82
C PHE A 467 17.08 -27.06 15.09
N THR A 468 18.05 -26.72 15.92
CA THR A 468 18.38 -25.33 16.24
C THR A 468 19.88 -25.16 16.31
N PHE A 469 20.44 -24.28 15.48
CA PHE A 469 21.83 -23.86 15.67
C PHE A 469 21.91 -22.87 16.83
N ARG A 470 22.81 -23.14 17.79
CA ARG A 470 23.10 -22.25 18.91
C ARG A 470 24.51 -21.68 18.78
N ASN A 471 24.72 -20.48 19.32
CA ASN A 471 26.04 -19.82 19.40
C ASN A 471 26.76 -19.79 18.05
N VAL A 472 26.06 -19.42 16.98
CA VAL A 472 26.65 -19.34 15.64
C VAL A 472 27.49 -18.07 15.55
N ASP A 473 28.80 -18.27 15.35
CA ASP A 473 29.78 -17.20 15.18
C ASP A 473 30.40 -17.32 13.78
N VAL A 474 29.60 -17.00 12.75
CA VAL A 474 30.04 -17.03 11.35
C VAL A 474 29.59 -15.76 10.64
N ASN A 475 30.45 -15.20 9.79
CA ASN A 475 30.17 -13.98 9.03
C ASN A 475 29.33 -14.29 7.80
N GLY A 476 28.03 -13.98 7.86
CA GLY A 476 27.10 -14.50 6.88
C GLY A 476 27.13 -16.03 6.82
N GLY A 477 26.19 -16.61 6.09
CA GLY A 477 26.23 -18.05 5.94
C GLY A 477 25.12 -18.59 5.09
N ARG A 478 25.30 -19.85 4.75
CA ARG A 478 24.31 -20.65 4.08
C ARG A 478 24.21 -21.95 4.84
N ILE A 479 22.99 -22.31 5.23
CA ILE A 479 22.70 -23.66 5.70
C ILE A 479 22.44 -24.49 4.45
N THR A 480 23.32 -25.45 4.21
CA THR A 480 23.28 -26.34 3.06
C THR A 480 23.40 -27.81 3.50
N ALA A 481 23.24 -28.71 2.55
CA ALA A 481 23.40 -30.16 2.73
C ALA A 481 24.10 -30.74 1.49
N ASN A 482 24.82 -31.84 1.66
CA ASN A 482 25.35 -32.61 0.53
C ASN A 482 24.57 -33.92 0.42
N VAL A 483 23.58 -33.96 -0.49
CA VAL A 483 22.76 -35.14 -0.73
C VAL A 483 22.78 -35.45 -2.23
N PRO A 484 23.67 -36.35 -2.70
CA PRO A 484 23.83 -36.65 -4.11
C PRO A 484 22.51 -37.04 -4.80
N GLY A 485 22.25 -36.47 -5.98
CA GLY A 485 21.02 -36.72 -6.75
C GLY A 485 19.79 -35.95 -6.24
N PHE A 486 19.89 -35.16 -5.17
CA PHE A 486 18.81 -34.30 -4.69
C PHE A 486 19.07 -32.83 -5.02
N THR A 487 18.00 -32.12 -5.37
CA THR A 487 18.00 -30.66 -5.45
C THR A 487 18.07 -30.09 -4.04
N VAL A 488 19.17 -29.44 -3.67
CA VAL A 488 19.29 -28.80 -2.35
C VAL A 488 18.87 -27.35 -2.47
N ALA A 489 17.81 -26.96 -1.77
CA ALA A 489 17.35 -25.58 -1.64
C ALA A 489 17.78 -25.02 -0.28
N ASP A 490 18.89 -24.30 -0.32
CA ASP A 490 19.59 -23.79 0.85
C ASP A 490 18.78 -22.71 1.62
N GLN A 491 19.19 -22.46 2.87
CA GLN A 491 18.77 -21.29 3.64
C GLN A 491 19.94 -20.30 3.74
N TYR A 492 19.81 -19.16 3.07
CA TYR A 492 20.75 -18.06 3.17
C TYR A 492 20.50 -17.27 4.45
N LEU A 493 21.58 -16.86 5.11
CA LEU A 493 21.59 -16.15 6.38
C LEU A 493 22.52 -14.94 6.32
N LYS A 494 22.07 -13.83 6.91
CA LYS A 494 22.90 -12.65 7.22
C LYS A 494 23.06 -12.62 8.75
N LEU A 495 24.31 -12.73 9.20
CA LEU A 495 24.69 -12.88 10.60
C LEU A 495 25.72 -11.81 10.95
N THR A 496 25.57 -11.18 12.12
CA THR A 496 26.51 -10.17 12.62
C THR A 496 27.80 -10.77 13.17
N GLN A 497 28.94 -10.14 12.87
CA GLN A 497 30.26 -10.57 13.36
C GLN A 497 30.64 -10.06 14.76
N GLN A 498 29.96 -9.06 15.32
CA GLN A 498 30.46 -8.36 16.51
C GLN A 498 29.72 -8.72 17.80
N GLN A 499 30.53 -8.98 18.83
CA GLN A 499 30.18 -9.25 20.22
C GLN A 499 29.62 -8.04 20.99
N SER A 500 29.27 -6.93 20.32
CA SER A 500 28.48 -5.91 21.00
C SER A 500 27.14 -6.54 21.34
N ARG A 501 27.05 -7.10 22.55
CA ARG A 501 25.77 -7.29 23.25
C ARG A 501 24.91 -6.07 22.94
N PHE A 502 23.60 -6.28 22.77
CA PHE A 502 22.58 -5.24 22.65
C PHE A 502 22.76 -4.17 23.75
N ASN A 503 23.73 -3.29 23.56
CA ASN A 503 24.03 -2.19 24.43
C ASN A 503 23.18 -1.11 23.85
N ARG A 504 22.02 -0.96 24.46
CA ARG A 504 21.11 0.13 24.19
C ARG A 504 21.90 1.43 23.95
N PRO A 505 21.64 2.15 22.85
CA PRO A 505 22.35 3.37 22.56
C PRO A 505 22.21 4.35 23.73
N ARG A 506 23.31 5.00 24.09
CA ARG A 506 23.30 6.07 25.10
C ARG A 506 22.54 7.30 24.61
N PHE A 507 22.52 7.51 23.29
CA PHE A 507 21.82 8.60 22.63
C PHE A 507 20.96 8.05 21.49
N HIS A 508 19.66 8.30 21.53
CA HIS A 508 18.74 7.81 20.50
C HIS A 508 18.71 8.76 19.30
N ILE A 509 19.03 8.26 18.11
CA ILE A 509 18.71 8.91 16.84
C ILE A 509 17.45 8.26 16.31
N THR A 510 16.32 8.96 16.45
CA THR A 510 14.98 8.36 16.29
C THR A 510 14.32 8.71 14.96
N GLN A 511 13.67 7.74 14.32
CA GLN A 511 12.66 8.03 13.29
C GLN A 511 11.29 7.55 13.78
N HIS A 512 10.36 8.49 13.87
CA HIS A 512 9.01 8.28 14.38
C HIS A 512 7.99 8.21 13.23
N GLY A 513 7.22 7.13 13.16
CA GLY A 513 6.20 6.87 12.14
C GLY A 513 4.82 7.33 12.59
N ASP A 514 4.51 8.62 12.41
CA ASP A 514 3.22 9.17 12.82
C ASP A 514 2.10 8.95 11.78
N TYR A 515 2.22 9.48 10.56
CA TYR A 515 1.20 9.37 9.50
C TYR A 515 1.52 8.36 8.40
N SER A 516 2.73 7.81 8.41
CA SER A 516 3.20 6.84 7.43
C SER A 516 4.08 5.81 8.11
N SER A 517 3.96 4.55 7.72
CA SER A 517 4.90 3.50 8.10
C SER A 517 6.29 3.81 7.52
N ALA A 518 7.32 3.86 8.36
CA ALA A 518 8.71 3.86 7.93
C ALA A 518 9.17 2.49 7.44
N PHE A 519 8.45 1.41 7.75
CA PHE A 519 8.78 0.10 7.20
C PHE A 519 8.60 0.08 5.68
N PRO A 520 9.50 -0.60 4.95
CA PRO A 520 9.35 -0.74 3.52
C PRO A 520 8.08 -1.53 3.16
N GLU A 521 7.32 -1.01 2.19
CA GLU A 521 6.35 -1.83 1.48
C GLU A 521 7.05 -2.62 0.39
N ALA A 522 6.82 -3.93 0.32
CA ALA A 522 7.41 -4.77 -0.72
C ALA A 522 6.52 -5.96 -1.08
N SER A 523 6.76 -6.48 -2.28
CA SER A 523 6.20 -7.72 -2.80
C SER A 523 7.12 -8.90 -2.49
N PHE A 524 6.67 -10.11 -2.83
CA PHE A 524 7.46 -11.34 -2.75
C PHE A 524 8.86 -11.22 -3.40
N PHE A 525 8.99 -10.52 -4.52
CA PHE A 525 10.24 -10.47 -5.30
C PHE A 525 11.24 -9.40 -4.84
N ASN A 526 10.76 -8.29 -4.30
CA ASN A 526 11.62 -7.14 -3.96
C ASN A 526 11.70 -6.87 -2.44
N ALA A 527 11.12 -7.74 -1.60
CA ALA A 527 11.28 -7.61 -0.15
C ALA A 527 12.74 -7.62 0.32
N PRO A 528 13.63 -8.51 -0.18
CA PRO A 528 15.05 -8.46 0.19
C PRO A 528 15.71 -7.13 -0.16
N ASP A 529 15.43 -6.59 -1.36
CA ASP A 529 15.99 -5.32 -1.84
C ASP A 529 15.55 -4.16 -0.95
N HIS A 530 14.24 -4.04 -0.73
CA HIS A 530 13.69 -2.95 0.05
C HIS A 530 14.10 -3.00 1.52
N VAL A 531 14.30 -4.19 2.09
CA VAL A 531 14.84 -4.35 3.44
C VAL A 531 16.31 -3.91 3.46
N ALA A 532 17.13 -4.34 2.50
CA ALA A 532 18.54 -3.93 2.42
C ALA A 532 18.70 -2.41 2.22
N ASP A 533 17.96 -1.82 1.28
CA ASP A 533 17.95 -0.37 1.03
C ASP A 533 17.54 0.42 2.28
N HIS A 534 16.55 -0.09 3.02
CA HIS A 534 16.08 0.53 4.24
C HIS A 534 17.13 0.50 5.36
N LEU A 535 17.87 -0.60 5.50
CA LEU A 535 18.98 -0.69 6.46
C LEU A 535 20.14 0.22 6.07
N GLU A 536 20.46 0.31 4.77
CA GLU A 536 21.50 1.21 4.29
C GLU A 536 21.11 2.66 4.51
N GLN A 537 19.84 3.02 4.27
CA GLN A 537 19.30 4.33 4.60
C GLN A 537 19.43 4.62 6.10
N ALA A 538 19.01 3.67 6.96
CA ALA A 538 19.13 3.82 8.42
C ALA A 538 20.59 4.06 8.85
N ARG A 539 21.52 3.27 8.31
CA ARG A 539 22.96 3.37 8.55
C ARG A 539 23.51 4.72 8.09
N HIS A 540 23.17 5.17 6.88
CA HIS A 540 23.60 6.46 6.37
C HIS A 540 23.08 7.63 7.19
N LEU A 541 21.88 7.50 7.76
CA LEU A 541 21.26 8.52 8.61
C LEU A 541 21.61 8.35 10.08
N ALA A 542 22.44 7.38 10.45
CA ALA A 542 22.76 7.07 11.86
C ALA A 542 21.51 6.78 12.71
N ILE A 543 20.39 6.35 12.10
CA ILE A 543 19.16 6.04 12.84
C ILE A 543 19.38 4.74 13.61
N ASN A 544 19.20 4.82 14.92
CA ASN A 544 19.38 3.69 15.82
C ASN A 544 18.09 3.33 16.59
N THR A 545 17.01 4.08 16.40
CA THR A 545 15.70 3.82 17.00
C THR A 545 14.60 4.14 16.00
N TYR A 546 13.71 3.18 15.75
CA TYR A 546 12.46 3.39 15.02
C TYR A 546 11.27 3.27 15.97
N VAL A 547 10.28 4.14 15.83
CA VAL A 547 9.04 4.09 16.62
C VAL A 547 7.88 4.08 15.65
N GLU A 548 7.11 2.99 15.62
CA GLU A 548 6.24 2.67 14.50
C GLU A 548 4.89 2.10 14.89
N ARG A 549 3.89 2.25 14.02
CA ARG A 549 2.50 1.79 14.25
C ARG A 549 2.30 0.28 14.10
N LEU A 550 3.09 -0.51 14.80
CA LEU A 550 3.06 -1.98 14.81
C LEU A 550 1.75 -2.58 15.35
N GLY A 551 0.98 -1.79 16.11
CA GLY A 551 -0.28 -2.20 16.73
C GLY A 551 -1.50 -1.41 16.25
N HIS A 552 -1.47 -0.79 15.06
CA HIS A 552 -2.54 0.09 14.54
C HIS A 552 -3.35 -0.57 13.42
N GLY A 553 -4.68 -0.35 13.40
CA GLY A 553 -5.59 -1.00 12.46
C GLY A 553 -5.95 -0.21 11.20
N SER A 554 -5.61 1.07 11.12
CA SER A 554 -6.32 2.02 10.22
C SER A 554 -6.05 1.90 8.72
N SER A 555 -5.12 1.07 8.25
CA SER A 555 -4.88 0.91 6.81
C SER A 555 -4.90 -0.54 6.32
N ARG A 556 -4.62 -1.53 7.18
CA ARG A 556 -4.68 -2.97 6.83
C ARG A 556 -5.18 -3.89 7.98
N GLY A 557 -5.74 -3.33 9.05
CA GLY A 557 -6.11 -4.09 10.27
C GLY A 557 -4.88 -4.50 11.10
N HIS A 558 -5.08 -4.78 12.39
CA HIS A 558 -4.03 -5.29 13.30
C HIS A 558 -3.37 -6.58 12.77
N ASP A 559 -4.12 -7.34 11.99
CA ASP A 559 -3.61 -8.55 11.33
C ASP A 559 -2.76 -8.21 10.10
N GLY A 560 -3.10 -7.23 9.27
CA GLY A 560 -2.46 -7.06 7.96
C GLY A 560 -0.94 -6.82 7.97
N LEU A 561 -0.42 -6.05 8.93
CA LEU A 561 1.03 -5.75 8.99
C LEU A 561 1.85 -6.86 9.66
N MET A 562 1.25 -7.62 10.58
CA MET A 562 1.93 -8.54 11.50
C MET A 562 1.52 -10.01 11.34
N SER A 563 0.43 -10.30 10.62
CA SER A 563 -0.05 -11.64 10.29
C SER A 563 0.22 -12.02 8.83
N GLY A 564 0.65 -11.07 8.01
CA GLY A 564 0.95 -11.32 6.60
C GLY A 564 2.20 -12.20 6.46
N SER A 565 2.16 -13.11 5.49
CA SER A 565 3.34 -13.63 4.82
C SER A 565 3.29 -13.17 3.37
N LEU A 566 4.46 -13.04 2.75
CA LEU A 566 4.56 -12.83 1.31
C LEU A 566 4.62 -14.20 0.66
N ARG A 567 3.51 -14.64 0.07
CA ARG A 567 3.42 -15.92 -0.63
C ARG A 567 3.21 -15.72 -2.13
N ASN A 568 3.96 -16.48 -2.93
CA ASN A 568 3.71 -16.60 -4.37
C ASN A 568 2.88 -17.86 -4.63
N GLU A 569 1.56 -17.70 -4.80
CA GLU A 569 0.61 -18.82 -4.93
C GLU A 569 0.89 -19.67 -6.17
N ASP A 570 1.18 -19.06 -7.32
CA ASP A 570 1.48 -19.78 -8.57
C ASP A 570 2.73 -20.67 -8.42
N LEU A 571 3.79 -20.14 -7.80
CA LEU A 571 5.00 -20.92 -7.49
C LEU A 571 4.69 -22.03 -6.49
N SER A 572 3.92 -21.74 -5.44
CA SER A 572 3.57 -22.71 -4.40
C SER A 572 2.79 -23.89 -4.99
N GLN A 573 1.78 -23.62 -5.81
CA GLN A 573 0.98 -24.64 -6.50
C GLN A 573 1.84 -25.47 -7.47
N ARG A 574 2.74 -24.82 -8.23
CA ARG A 574 3.68 -25.54 -9.11
C ARG A 574 4.56 -26.50 -8.31
N LEU A 575 5.18 -26.02 -7.23
CA LEU A 575 6.05 -26.83 -6.38
C LEU A 575 5.29 -28.00 -5.72
N GLU A 576 4.02 -27.79 -5.35
CA GLU A 576 3.19 -28.82 -4.73
C GLU A 576 2.86 -29.93 -5.73
N SER A 577 2.57 -29.58 -6.98
CA SER A 577 2.23 -30.51 -8.05
C SER A 577 3.38 -31.43 -8.49
N ASP A 578 4.63 -31.04 -8.25
CA ASP A 578 5.81 -31.83 -8.61
C ASP A 578 6.42 -32.50 -7.35
N PRO A 579 6.39 -33.85 -7.23
CA PRO A 579 6.83 -34.57 -6.02
C PRO A 579 8.33 -34.51 -5.78
N ILE A 580 9.15 -34.12 -6.77
CA ILE A 580 10.60 -33.91 -6.58
C ILE A 580 10.99 -32.46 -6.46
N ALA A 581 10.04 -31.54 -6.61
CA ALA A 581 10.34 -30.14 -6.51
C ALA A 581 10.72 -29.74 -5.08
N VAL A 582 11.41 -28.61 -4.96
CA VAL A 582 11.62 -27.92 -3.68
C VAL A 582 10.28 -27.77 -2.91
N SER A 583 10.33 -27.79 -1.59
CA SER A 583 9.14 -27.65 -0.75
C SER A 583 8.37 -26.35 -1.07
N PRO A 584 7.03 -26.40 -1.22
CA PRO A 584 6.21 -25.21 -1.44
C PRO A 584 6.37 -24.11 -0.38
N ARG A 585 6.84 -24.47 0.82
CA ARG A 585 7.14 -23.53 1.91
C ARG A 585 8.29 -22.57 1.61
N LYS A 586 9.11 -22.85 0.60
CA LYS A 586 10.12 -21.90 0.09
C LYS A 586 9.51 -20.76 -0.74
N ALA A 587 8.23 -20.86 -1.12
CA ALA A 587 7.51 -19.80 -1.81
C ALA A 587 6.80 -18.83 -0.85
N GLU A 588 7.17 -18.82 0.42
CA GLU A 588 6.57 -17.99 1.47
C GLU A 588 7.64 -17.32 2.34
N PHE A 589 7.59 -16.01 2.46
CA PHE A 589 8.49 -15.22 3.31
C PHE A 589 7.72 -14.48 4.40
N ALA A 590 8.41 -14.11 5.47
CA ALA A 590 7.85 -13.18 6.47
C ALA A 590 7.46 -11.86 5.79
N HIS A 591 6.44 -11.16 6.31
CA HIS A 591 6.11 -9.80 5.86
C HIS A 591 7.35 -8.88 5.95
N PRO A 592 7.51 -7.88 5.06
CA PRO A 592 8.67 -6.98 5.09
C PRO A 592 8.95 -6.36 6.45
N VAL A 593 7.92 -6.00 7.22
CA VAL A 593 8.07 -5.51 8.61
C VAL A 593 8.86 -6.48 9.48
N LEU A 594 8.50 -7.77 9.47
CA LEU A 594 9.20 -8.79 10.27
C LEU A 594 10.62 -9.04 9.74
N GLN A 595 10.82 -8.96 8.42
CA GLN A 595 12.17 -9.07 7.84
C GLN A 595 13.05 -7.89 8.24
N THR A 596 12.52 -6.66 8.24
CA THR A 596 13.20 -5.45 8.69
C THR A 596 13.52 -5.53 10.18
N LEU A 597 12.58 -5.95 11.03
CA LEU A 597 12.83 -6.15 12.47
C LEU A 597 13.94 -7.18 12.71
N ALA A 598 13.93 -8.30 11.99
CA ALA A 598 14.99 -9.29 12.06
C ALA A 598 16.34 -8.69 11.64
N ALA A 599 16.33 -7.86 10.59
CA ALA A 599 17.52 -7.21 10.08
C ALA A 599 18.07 -6.13 11.01
N TYR A 600 17.22 -5.33 11.64
CA TYR A 600 17.61 -4.41 12.72
C TYR A 600 18.34 -5.10 13.86
N GLY A 601 17.84 -6.27 14.27
CA GLY A 601 18.50 -7.09 15.29
C GLY A 601 19.81 -7.73 14.81
N ALA A 602 20.02 -7.78 13.49
CA ALA A 602 21.22 -8.30 12.83
C ALA A 602 22.12 -7.19 12.25
N GLU A 603 21.93 -5.92 12.63
CA GLU A 603 22.79 -4.81 12.18
C GLU A 603 23.79 -4.39 13.26
N TRP A 604 24.88 -3.75 12.81
CA TRP A 604 26.07 -3.40 13.61
C TRP A 604 25.78 -2.55 14.86
N SER A 605 24.74 -1.71 14.84
CA SER A 605 24.33 -0.84 15.94
C SER A 605 23.11 -1.33 16.73
N SER A 606 22.54 -2.50 16.38
CA SER A 606 21.28 -3.02 16.93
C SER A 606 20.19 -1.95 17.00
N ILE A 607 19.62 -1.64 15.83
CA ILE A 607 18.55 -0.65 15.74
C ILE A 607 17.37 -1.08 16.63
N GLU A 608 16.99 -0.24 17.58
CA GLU A 608 15.82 -0.47 18.43
C GLU A 608 14.54 -0.20 17.65
N THR A 609 13.48 -0.91 17.98
CA THR A 609 12.14 -0.65 17.49
C THR A 609 11.12 -0.67 18.62
N ARG A 610 10.22 0.32 18.62
CA ARG A 610 9.09 0.40 19.53
C ARG A 610 7.77 0.50 18.77
N GLY A 611 6.73 -0.09 19.33
CA GLY A 611 5.37 0.01 18.79
C GLY A 611 4.66 1.27 19.31
N ILE A 612 3.99 2.03 18.43
CA ILE A 612 3.06 3.09 18.81
C ILE A 612 1.74 2.43 19.20
N LEU A 613 1.28 2.75 20.39
CA LEU A 613 0.18 2.04 21.03
C LEU A 613 -1.22 2.53 20.62
N LEU A 614 -1.41 3.84 20.66
CA LEU A 614 -2.73 4.49 20.54
C LEU A 614 -2.93 5.07 19.14
N TYR A 615 -4.19 5.25 18.74
CA TYR A 615 -4.51 6.16 17.63
C TYR A 615 -4.04 7.58 17.99
N MET A 616 -3.77 8.39 16.96
CA MET A 616 -3.63 9.83 17.18
C MET A 616 -4.88 10.37 17.85
N ASP A 617 -4.69 11.30 18.77
CA ASP A 617 -5.75 11.96 19.51
C ASP A 617 -6.64 10.97 20.29
N ALA A 618 -6.03 9.90 20.82
CA ALA A 618 -6.73 8.95 21.68
C ALA A 618 -7.23 9.63 22.96
N GLY A 619 -8.44 9.30 23.40
CA GLY A 619 -8.99 9.86 24.62
C GLY A 619 -8.57 9.09 25.87
N LEU A 620 -8.45 9.81 26.98
CA LEU A 620 -8.41 9.27 28.34
C LEU A 620 -9.73 9.59 29.07
N PRO A 621 -10.35 8.57 29.71
CA PRO A 621 -9.89 7.19 29.88
C PRO A 621 -9.90 6.39 28.55
N LEU A 622 -9.08 5.33 28.46
CA LEU A 622 -8.94 4.52 27.23
C LEU A 622 -10.30 4.06 26.67
N GLY A 623 -10.42 4.02 25.34
CA GLY A 623 -11.68 3.74 24.64
C GLY A 623 -12.53 4.98 24.36
N THR A 624 -11.95 6.17 24.49
CA THR A 624 -12.56 7.45 24.15
C THR A 624 -11.73 8.18 23.08
N GLY A 625 -12.20 9.32 22.60
CA GLY A 625 -11.55 10.06 21.50
C GLY A 625 -11.55 9.27 20.18
N PHE A 626 -10.44 9.36 19.45
CA PHE A 626 -10.28 8.67 18.15
C PHE A 626 -9.96 7.18 18.28
N ASP A 627 -9.40 6.73 19.42
CA ASP A 627 -9.19 5.31 19.70
C ASP A 627 -10.40 4.72 20.43
N ARG A 628 -11.32 4.11 19.68
CA ARG A 628 -12.54 3.51 20.24
C ARG A 628 -12.35 2.10 20.81
N ARG A 629 -11.12 1.56 20.80
CA ARG A 629 -10.84 0.23 21.36
C ARG A 629 -11.00 0.26 22.88
N LYS A 630 -11.73 -0.70 23.42
CA LYS A 630 -11.90 -0.86 24.87
C LYS A 630 -10.57 -1.26 25.52
N PRO A 631 -10.39 -1.01 26.83
CA PRO A 631 -9.15 -1.36 27.54
C PRO A 631 -8.71 -2.82 27.37
N ASP A 632 -9.64 -3.78 27.38
CA ASP A 632 -9.37 -5.21 27.18
C ASP A 632 -8.97 -5.54 25.74
N GLU A 633 -9.59 -4.89 24.75
CA GLU A 633 -9.21 -5.01 23.34
C GLU A 633 -7.79 -4.48 23.09
N LEU A 634 -7.43 -3.36 23.75
CA LEU A 634 -6.09 -2.78 23.65
C LEU A 634 -5.04 -3.68 24.31
N VAL A 635 -5.31 -4.19 25.51
CA VAL A 635 -4.45 -5.17 26.19
C VAL A 635 -4.22 -6.40 25.32
N LYS A 636 -5.28 -6.95 24.72
CA LYS A 636 -5.18 -8.09 23.81
C LYS A 636 -4.30 -7.76 22.60
N ALA A 637 -4.54 -6.64 21.94
CA ALA A 637 -3.76 -6.22 20.77
C ALA A 637 -2.26 -6.06 21.10
N VAL A 638 -1.94 -5.44 22.24
CA VAL A 638 -0.55 -5.29 22.73
C VAL A 638 0.08 -6.63 23.02
N ALA A 639 -0.63 -7.51 23.72
CA ALA A 639 -0.14 -8.84 24.05
C ALA A 639 0.10 -9.68 22.78
N ASP A 640 -0.82 -9.64 21.81
CA ASP A 640 -0.70 -10.36 20.54
C ASP A 640 0.52 -9.89 19.74
N VAL A 641 0.70 -8.57 19.59
CA VAL A 641 1.88 -8.01 18.89
C VAL A 641 3.17 -8.32 19.66
N THR A 642 3.17 -8.13 20.98
CA THR A 642 4.34 -8.42 21.84
C THR A 642 4.74 -9.89 21.73
N ASN A 643 3.77 -10.81 21.75
CA ASN A 643 4.03 -12.23 21.63
C ASN A 643 4.58 -12.64 20.26
N ARG A 644 4.15 -11.96 19.19
CA ARG A 644 4.70 -12.17 17.84
C ARG A 644 6.10 -11.60 17.69
N LEU A 645 6.38 -10.49 18.36
CA LEU A 645 7.63 -9.75 18.22
C LEU A 645 8.71 -10.07 19.25
N LYS A 646 8.40 -10.83 20.31
CA LYS A 646 9.37 -11.15 21.36
C LYS A 646 10.61 -11.90 20.86
N GLU A 647 10.50 -12.63 19.74
CA GLU A 647 11.60 -13.36 19.09
C GLU A 647 12.47 -12.46 18.20
N TYR A 648 12.16 -11.17 18.11
CA TYR A 648 12.93 -10.17 17.37
C TYR A 648 13.63 -9.25 18.37
N PRO A 649 14.95 -9.41 18.58
CA PRO A 649 15.68 -8.65 19.61
C PRO A 649 15.60 -7.13 19.46
N SER A 650 15.39 -6.64 18.24
CA SER A 650 15.19 -5.20 17.96
C SER A 650 13.91 -4.64 18.59
N PHE A 651 12.89 -5.46 18.87
CA PHE A 651 11.66 -4.99 19.49
C PHE A 651 11.81 -4.79 21.01
N THR A 652 12.04 -3.54 21.42
CA THR A 652 12.37 -3.17 22.81
C THR A 652 11.17 -2.77 23.64
N GLY A 653 10.07 -2.35 23.01
CA GLY A 653 8.80 -2.13 23.71
C GLY A 653 7.81 -1.22 23.01
N TRP A 654 7.16 -0.36 23.78
CA TRP A 654 6.01 0.42 23.35
C TRP A 654 6.19 1.90 23.67
N SER A 655 5.69 2.73 22.76
CA SER A 655 5.58 4.17 22.92
C SER A 655 4.11 4.59 22.84
N TRP A 656 3.69 5.47 23.74
CA TRP A 656 2.39 6.15 23.67
C TRP A 656 2.44 7.41 22.81
N ALA A 657 3.37 7.48 21.85
CA ALA A 657 3.71 8.68 21.09
C ALA A 657 2.68 9.10 20.03
N ALA A 658 1.41 9.03 20.37
CA ALA A 658 0.30 9.55 19.62
C ALA A 658 -0.51 10.34 20.63
N ASN A 659 -0.55 11.67 20.48
CA ASN A 659 -1.15 12.59 21.45
C ASN A 659 -2.45 12.05 22.01
N TRP A 660 -2.56 12.02 23.32
CA TRP A 660 -3.79 11.62 23.98
C TRP A 660 -4.40 12.80 24.73
N TRP A 661 -5.72 12.83 24.79
CA TRP A 661 -6.47 13.95 25.35
C TRP A 661 -7.31 13.48 26.52
N ILE A 662 -7.32 14.26 27.60
CA ILE A 662 -8.26 13.98 28.68
C ILE A 662 -9.62 14.54 28.24
N GLU A 663 -10.58 13.64 28.01
CA GLU A 663 -11.92 13.94 27.48
C GLU A 663 -12.76 14.77 28.46
N LYS A 664 -12.71 14.41 29.75
CA LYS A 664 -13.45 15.08 30.82
C LYS A 664 -12.48 15.79 31.74
N ARG A 665 -12.77 17.06 32.07
CA ARG A 665 -11.90 17.92 32.90
C ARG A 665 -12.73 18.76 33.86
N GLY A 666 -12.10 19.21 34.95
CA GLY A 666 -12.72 20.08 35.95
C GLY A 666 -14.00 19.46 36.51
N SER A 667 -15.08 20.24 36.62
CA SER A 667 -16.33 19.78 37.22
C SER A 667 -16.99 18.62 36.48
N ASN A 668 -16.65 18.37 35.20
CA ASN A 668 -17.14 17.20 34.45
C ASN A 668 -16.50 15.87 34.89
N MET A 669 -15.51 15.91 35.79
CA MET A 669 -14.92 14.74 36.46
C MET A 669 -15.60 14.38 37.78
N ALA A 670 -16.61 15.17 38.20
CA ALA A 670 -17.41 14.82 39.34
C ALA A 670 -18.25 13.55 39.06
N ILE A 671 -18.32 12.64 40.04
CA ILE A 671 -19.08 11.39 39.95
C ILE A 671 -20.58 11.60 40.19
N SER A 672 -20.97 12.79 40.66
CA SER A 672 -22.36 13.14 40.89
C SER A 672 -22.65 14.62 40.62
N PRO A 673 -23.91 15.00 40.35
CA PRO A 673 -24.30 16.40 40.24
C PRO A 673 -24.04 17.22 41.52
N ALA A 674 -24.17 16.60 42.71
CA ALA A 674 -23.92 17.26 43.99
C ALA A 674 -22.44 17.61 44.13
N GLU A 675 -21.56 16.66 43.84
CA GLU A 675 -20.11 16.86 43.86
C GLU A 675 -19.66 17.86 42.78
N LYS A 676 -20.33 17.86 41.62
CA LYS A 676 -20.09 18.85 40.56
C LYS A 676 -20.36 20.27 41.07
N ALA A 677 -21.51 20.47 41.72
CA ALA A 677 -21.89 21.76 42.29
C ALA A 677 -20.94 22.19 43.42
N GLU A 678 -20.51 21.25 44.26
CA GLU A 678 -19.53 21.50 45.33
C GLU A 678 -18.18 21.93 44.76
N TYR A 679 -17.69 21.24 43.73
CA TYR A 679 -16.47 21.60 43.01
C TYR A 679 -16.56 22.99 42.38
N GLU A 680 -17.67 23.31 41.71
CA GLU A 680 -17.86 24.61 41.07
C GLU A 680 -17.93 25.75 42.10
N ALA A 681 -18.60 25.52 43.23
CA ALA A 681 -18.62 26.47 44.35
C ALA A 681 -17.23 26.67 44.96
N ALA A 682 -16.49 25.58 45.19
CA ALA A 682 -15.12 25.62 45.70
C ALA A 682 -14.15 26.30 44.72
N LEU A 683 -14.29 26.07 43.41
CA LEU A 683 -13.43 26.66 42.39
C LEU A 683 -13.67 28.18 42.32
N LYS A 684 -14.94 28.58 42.38
CA LYS A 684 -15.31 29.99 42.46
C LYS A 684 -14.69 30.65 43.69
N GLU A 685 -14.85 30.04 44.86
CA GLU A 685 -14.28 30.58 46.11
C GLU A 685 -12.74 30.65 46.05
N ALA A 686 -12.07 29.63 45.53
CA ALA A 686 -10.61 29.63 45.37
C ALA A 686 -10.15 30.78 44.46
N ASN A 687 -10.86 31.05 43.36
CA ASN A 687 -10.54 32.16 42.46
C ASN A 687 -10.81 33.54 43.09
N GLU A 688 -11.87 33.66 43.90
CA GLU A 688 -12.26 34.94 44.52
C GLU A 688 -11.45 35.26 45.77
N THR A 689 -11.05 34.25 46.54
CA THR A 689 -10.49 34.43 47.90
C THR A 689 -9.11 33.80 48.09
N GLY A 690 -8.67 32.92 47.19
CA GLY A 690 -7.49 32.08 47.37
C GLY A 690 -7.70 30.90 48.32
N ARG A 691 -8.90 30.72 48.91
CA ARG A 691 -9.18 29.59 49.81
C ARG A 691 -9.32 28.30 49.02
N TRP A 692 -8.42 27.35 49.25
CA TRP A 692 -8.41 26.05 48.59
C TRP A 692 -9.28 25.04 49.34
N SER A 693 -10.11 24.28 48.60
CA SER A 693 -10.99 23.24 49.16
C SER A 693 -10.54 21.84 48.73
N PRO A 694 -10.58 20.82 49.61
CA PRO A 694 -10.20 19.44 49.28
C PRO A 694 -10.99 18.82 48.10
N ILE A 695 -12.19 19.32 47.80
CA ILE A 695 -12.96 18.83 46.66
C ILE A 695 -12.28 19.15 45.31
N LEU A 696 -11.53 20.26 45.24
CA LEU A 696 -10.78 20.63 44.05
C LEU A 696 -9.69 19.60 43.74
N GLU A 697 -9.01 19.12 44.78
CA GLU A 697 -8.00 18.05 44.67
C GLU A 697 -8.67 16.73 44.32
N THR A 698 -9.71 16.35 45.05
CA THR A 698 -10.41 15.06 44.86
C THR A 698 -10.90 14.87 43.43
N VAL A 699 -11.54 15.88 42.87
CA VAL A 699 -12.00 15.85 41.47
C VAL A 699 -10.81 15.94 40.51
N SER A 700 -9.76 16.68 40.87
CA SER A 700 -8.60 16.84 40.00
C SER A 700 -7.72 15.60 39.89
N ASP A 701 -7.56 14.87 40.98
CA ASP A 701 -6.77 13.64 41.05
C ASP A 701 -7.32 12.56 40.12
N ARG A 702 -8.64 12.55 39.87
CA ARG A 702 -9.26 11.55 38.98
C ARG A 702 -8.79 11.64 37.55
N TRP A 703 -8.71 12.84 36.98
CA TRP A 703 -8.28 12.99 35.59
C TRP A 703 -6.75 12.96 35.45
N ILE A 704 -5.99 13.31 36.49
CA ILE A 704 -4.55 13.06 36.57
C ILE A 704 -4.26 11.54 36.61
N ALA A 705 -5.09 10.77 37.32
CA ALA A 705 -4.92 9.33 37.48
C ALA A 705 -5.10 8.53 36.17
N HIS A 706 -5.91 9.01 35.21
CA HIS A 706 -6.19 8.25 33.98
C HIS A 706 -4.95 7.82 33.21
N ALA A 707 -3.95 8.70 33.08
CA ALA A 707 -2.72 8.37 32.37
C ALA A 707 -1.91 7.28 33.12
N ILE A 708 -1.85 7.39 34.45
CA ILE A 708 -1.16 6.44 35.33
C ILE A 708 -1.84 5.06 35.29
N GLU A 709 -3.17 5.03 35.33
CA GLU A 709 -3.98 3.81 35.28
C GLU A 709 -3.83 3.11 33.93
N ALA A 710 -3.92 3.87 32.84
CA ALA A 710 -3.77 3.34 31.51
C ALA A 710 -2.34 2.83 31.28
N GLU A 711 -1.30 3.53 31.76
CA GLU A 711 0.08 3.04 31.72
C GLU A 711 0.23 1.69 32.42
N LYS A 712 -0.25 1.59 33.67
CA LYS A 712 -0.18 0.36 34.46
C LYS A 712 -0.88 -0.80 33.76
N LEU A 713 -2.05 -0.55 33.18
CA LEU A 713 -2.79 -1.55 32.41
C LEU A 713 -1.95 -2.06 31.23
N LEU A 714 -1.29 -1.16 30.52
CA LEU A 714 -0.59 -1.51 29.28
C LEU A 714 0.77 -2.15 29.54
N GLN A 715 1.47 -1.76 30.60
CA GLN A 715 2.64 -2.49 31.10
C GLN A 715 2.31 -3.95 31.46
N SER A 716 1.10 -4.22 31.96
CA SER A 716 0.66 -5.59 32.25
C SER A 716 0.51 -6.47 31.00
N ALA A 717 0.25 -5.86 29.84
CA ALA A 717 0.11 -6.55 28.56
C ALA A 717 1.46 -6.87 27.89
N ALA A 718 2.53 -6.15 28.25
CA ALA A 718 3.87 -6.31 27.70
C ALA A 718 4.94 -6.25 28.81
N PRO A 719 4.95 -7.22 29.75
CA PRO A 719 5.87 -7.19 30.88
C PRO A 719 7.34 -7.24 30.44
N GLY A 720 8.18 -6.41 31.05
CA GLY A 720 9.62 -6.32 30.73
C GLY A 720 9.95 -5.60 29.43
N LYS A 721 8.96 -4.95 28.81
CA LYS A 721 9.16 -4.06 27.66
C LYS A 721 9.19 -2.60 28.10
N ILE A 722 10.00 -1.80 27.41
CA ILE A 722 10.13 -0.37 27.68
C ILE A 722 8.79 0.32 27.43
N SER A 723 8.35 1.12 28.40
CA SER A 723 7.20 2.03 28.26
C SER A 723 7.69 3.47 28.08
N ALA A 724 7.54 4.01 26.87
CA ALA A 724 7.73 5.44 26.60
C ALA A 724 6.37 6.15 26.57
N MET A 725 6.28 7.33 27.19
CA MET A 725 5.05 8.14 27.21
C MET A 725 5.28 9.54 26.67
N THR A 726 4.33 10.06 25.88
CA THR A 726 4.21 11.49 25.56
C THR A 726 2.97 12.07 26.22
N ALA A 727 2.80 13.40 26.23
CA ALA A 727 1.53 14.06 26.50
C ALA A 727 1.48 15.43 25.79
N PRO A 728 0.28 15.96 25.48
CA PRO A 728 0.17 17.26 24.85
C PRO A 728 0.81 18.35 25.70
N TYR A 729 1.70 19.12 25.07
CA TYR A 729 2.55 20.09 25.73
C TYR A 729 1.74 21.13 26.53
N ARG A 730 2.01 21.20 27.85
CA ARG A 730 1.31 22.07 28.82
C ARG A 730 -0.21 21.85 28.92
N GLN A 731 -0.72 20.68 28.54
CA GLN A 731 -2.12 20.38 28.78
C GLN A 731 -2.43 20.39 30.30
N PRO A 732 -3.52 21.03 30.73
CA PRO A 732 -3.99 20.92 32.11
C PRO A 732 -4.13 19.44 32.52
N GLY A 733 -3.74 19.09 33.75
CA GLY A 733 -3.76 17.71 34.25
C GLY A 733 -2.51 16.88 33.92
N ILE A 734 -1.57 17.44 33.13
CA ILE A 734 -0.25 16.86 32.92
C ILE A 734 0.73 17.46 33.92
N LEU A 735 1.02 16.69 34.97
CA LEU A 735 2.03 17.02 35.97
C LEU A 735 3.17 16.02 35.78
N PRO A 736 4.27 16.38 35.08
CA PRO A 736 5.23 15.40 34.57
C PRO A 736 5.79 14.43 35.62
N SER A 737 6.05 14.92 36.84
CA SER A 737 6.52 14.11 37.98
C SER A 737 5.50 13.07 38.48
N LEU A 738 4.21 13.29 38.23
CA LEU A 738 3.12 12.40 38.60
C LEU A 738 2.66 11.55 37.42
N THR A 739 2.33 12.19 36.29
CA THR A 739 1.77 11.58 35.08
C THR A 739 2.71 10.52 34.50
N PHE A 740 4.02 10.81 34.44
CA PHE A 740 5.00 9.90 33.85
C PHE A 740 5.78 9.12 34.90
N LYS A 741 5.34 9.06 36.17
CA LYS A 741 6.15 8.49 37.24
C LYS A 741 6.58 7.03 37.00
N ASN A 742 5.77 6.23 36.30
CA ASN A 742 6.10 4.82 36.02
C ASN A 742 6.67 4.59 34.61
N ALA A 743 6.78 5.64 33.78
CA ALA A 743 7.31 5.50 32.44
C ALA A 743 8.81 5.21 32.50
N ASP A 744 9.30 4.32 31.65
CA ASP A 744 10.74 4.13 31.51
C ASP A 744 11.37 5.37 30.87
N GLU A 745 10.64 6.01 29.95
CA GLU A 745 11.13 7.12 29.14
C GLU A 745 10.03 8.14 28.84
N VAL A 746 10.44 9.36 28.53
CA VAL A 746 9.53 10.38 28.02
C VAL A 746 9.81 10.64 26.55
N ASP A 747 8.78 10.53 25.73
CA ASP A 747 8.79 11.05 24.38
C ASP A 747 8.32 12.52 24.42
N LEU A 748 9.24 13.42 24.06
CA LEU A 748 9.05 14.85 23.98
C LEU A 748 8.42 15.29 22.65
N HIS A 749 7.70 14.39 21.96
CA HIS A 749 6.90 14.73 20.79
C HIS A 749 6.03 15.96 21.08
N TRP A 750 6.16 16.95 20.22
CA TRP A 750 5.25 18.08 20.19
C TRP A 750 4.65 18.19 18.81
N GLN A 751 3.39 17.79 18.71
CA GLN A 751 2.58 18.04 17.53
C GLN A 751 2.20 19.51 17.53
N ALA A 752 2.84 20.25 16.64
CA ALA A 752 2.31 21.52 16.18
C ALA A 752 1.75 21.23 14.80
N GLU A 753 0.43 21.26 14.60
CA GLU A 753 -0.17 21.13 13.26
C GLU A 753 0.27 22.25 12.28
N GLN A 754 1.06 23.20 12.77
CA GLN A 754 1.59 24.39 12.11
C GLN A 754 3.06 24.62 12.53
N ILE A 755 3.70 25.67 12.03
CA ILE A 755 5.07 26.05 12.42
C ILE A 755 5.20 26.16 13.95
N GLN A 756 6.17 25.44 14.50
CA GLN A 756 6.51 25.44 15.92
C GLN A 756 6.91 26.84 16.39
N TRP A 757 6.34 27.33 17.50
CA TRP A 757 6.79 28.56 18.14
C TRP A 757 8.25 28.46 18.62
N PRO A 758 9.03 29.56 18.53
CA PRO A 758 10.42 29.58 18.96
C PRO A 758 10.62 29.10 20.41
N ARG A 759 11.71 28.37 20.67
CA ARG A 759 12.17 27.91 21.99
C ARG A 759 11.28 26.90 22.71
N ILE A 760 10.16 26.47 22.14
CA ILE A 760 9.32 25.46 22.79
C ILE A 760 10.06 24.14 22.91
N ALA A 761 10.81 23.71 21.89
CA ALA A 761 11.53 22.43 21.92
C ALA A 761 12.51 22.34 23.10
N GLY A 762 13.32 23.38 23.33
CA GLY A 762 14.21 23.45 24.49
C GLY A 762 13.46 23.44 25.83
N HIS A 763 12.37 24.22 25.95
CA HIS A 763 11.55 24.20 27.16
C HIS A 763 10.84 22.86 27.36
N ASN A 764 10.49 22.15 26.28
CA ASN A 764 9.84 20.85 26.35
C ASN A 764 10.72 19.84 27.09
N VAL A 765 12.02 19.84 26.80
CA VAL A 765 13.02 19.08 27.57
C VAL A 765 12.96 19.48 29.05
N ASP A 766 13.08 20.76 29.37
CA ASP A 766 13.10 21.24 30.76
C ASP A 766 11.83 20.86 31.52
N PHE A 767 10.67 20.92 30.87
CA PHE A 767 9.36 20.69 31.46
C PHE A 767 9.10 19.21 31.76
N TYR A 768 9.46 18.33 30.82
CA TYR A 768 9.16 16.90 30.92
C TYR A 768 10.30 16.04 31.46
N ARG A 769 11.50 16.59 31.60
CA ARG A 769 12.66 15.84 32.09
C ARG A 769 12.39 15.26 33.47
N ARG A 770 12.81 14.01 33.63
CA ARG A 770 12.76 13.27 34.89
C ARG A 770 14.18 12.88 35.31
N PRO A 771 14.58 13.11 36.58
CA PRO A 771 15.91 12.71 37.04
C PRO A 771 16.17 11.21 36.81
N GLY A 772 17.25 10.89 36.11
CA GLY A 772 17.70 9.51 35.86
C GLY A 772 16.86 8.70 34.87
N LYS A 773 15.91 9.33 34.15
CA LYS A 773 15.07 8.69 33.15
C LYS A 773 15.30 9.33 31.78
N PRO A 774 15.51 8.54 30.71
CA PRO A 774 15.75 9.09 29.38
C PRO A 774 14.57 9.92 28.87
N ALA A 775 14.87 11.00 28.17
CA ALA A 775 13.91 11.76 27.39
C ALA A 775 14.43 11.95 25.97
N TRP A 776 13.62 11.65 24.96
CA TRP A 776 13.99 11.86 23.57
C TRP A 776 12.90 12.66 22.86
N GLY A 777 13.28 13.47 21.88
CA GLY A 777 12.35 14.32 21.16
C GLY A 777 12.50 14.19 19.65
N HIS A 778 11.42 14.44 18.93
CA HIS A 778 11.43 14.42 17.47
C HIS A 778 10.48 15.51 16.95
N PRO A 779 10.99 16.50 16.20
CA PRO A 779 10.16 17.45 15.49
C PRO A 779 9.53 16.79 14.24
N GLU A 780 8.36 17.28 13.84
CA GLU A 780 7.64 16.79 12.66
C GLU A 780 8.19 17.41 11.38
N LEU A 781 8.65 16.56 10.45
CA LEU A 781 9.25 17.02 9.19
C LEU A 781 8.25 17.80 8.34
N TRP A 782 6.99 17.36 8.21
CA TRP A 782 6.02 18.04 7.34
C TRP A 782 5.54 19.41 7.84
N ASN A 783 5.90 19.83 9.06
CA ASN A 783 5.62 21.17 9.58
C ASN A 783 6.82 22.12 9.54
N ASP A 784 7.95 21.65 9.00
CA ASP A 784 9.04 22.53 8.65
C ASP A 784 8.62 23.42 7.47
N ASP A 785 9.21 24.62 7.36
CA ASP A 785 8.91 25.54 6.25
C ASP A 785 9.52 25.09 4.91
N GLY A 786 10.13 23.90 4.89
CA GLY A 786 10.78 23.27 3.75
C GLY A 786 12.25 23.65 3.62
N THR A 787 12.79 24.45 4.55
CA THR A 787 14.20 24.90 4.55
C THR A 787 15.09 24.12 5.54
N GLY A 788 14.47 23.32 6.42
CA GLY A 788 15.11 22.70 7.57
C GLY A 788 15.44 23.69 8.70
N GLY A 789 15.15 24.99 8.52
CA GLY A 789 15.53 26.05 9.45
C GLY A 789 14.94 25.86 10.85
N HIS A 790 13.69 25.39 10.93
CA HIS A 790 13.04 25.12 12.20
C HIS A 790 13.53 23.79 12.78
N ILE A 791 13.59 22.75 11.96
CA ILE A 791 13.88 21.40 12.46
C ILE A 791 15.28 21.28 13.05
N LEU A 792 16.26 21.94 12.42
CA LEU A 792 17.64 21.99 12.92
C LEU A 792 17.73 22.75 14.24
N ALA A 793 17.09 23.93 14.32
CA ALA A 793 17.09 24.73 15.52
C ALA A 793 16.44 23.99 16.70
N HIS A 794 15.28 23.37 16.49
CA HIS A 794 14.59 22.58 17.52
C HIS A 794 15.41 21.38 17.97
N SER A 795 16.03 20.66 17.03
CA SER A 795 16.94 19.55 17.33
C SER A 795 18.10 20.02 18.20
N LEU A 796 18.81 21.07 17.79
CA LEU A 796 19.93 21.63 18.55
C LEU A 796 19.51 22.17 19.93
N GLU A 797 18.35 22.82 20.03
CA GLU A 797 17.80 23.28 21.31
C GLU A 797 17.57 22.11 22.27
N MET A 798 16.96 21.02 21.80
CA MET A 798 16.76 19.82 22.63
C MET A 798 18.09 19.19 23.04
N TRP A 799 19.05 19.15 22.13
CA TRP A 799 20.39 18.62 22.39
C TRP A 799 21.12 19.41 23.47
N MET A 800 21.16 20.74 23.32
CA MET A 800 21.80 21.65 24.28
C MET A 800 21.13 21.61 25.66
N ARG A 801 19.85 21.26 25.73
CA ARG A 801 19.10 21.05 26.99
C ARG A 801 19.26 19.65 27.57
N GLY A 802 20.01 18.78 26.89
CA GLY A 802 20.40 17.47 27.38
C GLY A 802 19.29 16.43 27.28
N ALA A 803 18.52 16.44 26.19
CA ALA A 803 17.76 15.26 25.78
C ALA A 803 18.71 14.06 25.58
N ASP A 804 18.24 12.86 25.87
CA ASP A 804 18.93 11.58 25.68
C ASP A 804 18.69 10.99 24.28
N GLY A 805 17.95 11.71 23.44
CA GLY A 805 17.74 11.35 22.05
C GLY A 805 17.05 12.44 21.26
N ILE A 806 17.40 12.52 19.99
CA ILE A 806 16.82 13.44 19.02
C ILE A 806 16.53 12.68 17.75
N GLY A 807 15.38 12.94 17.17
CA GLY A 807 14.95 12.28 15.96
C GLY A 807 14.21 13.19 15.02
N GLN A 808 13.30 12.58 14.30
CA GLN A 808 12.35 13.23 13.41
C GLN A 808 11.08 12.39 13.31
N SER A 809 9.95 13.05 13.13
CA SER A 809 8.70 12.39 12.75
C SER A 809 8.51 12.51 11.24
N GLY A 810 8.28 11.38 10.58
CA GLY A 810 8.17 11.29 9.12
C GLY A 810 9.41 10.78 8.39
N SER A 811 9.28 10.61 7.08
CA SER A 811 10.36 10.15 6.22
C SER A 811 11.32 11.28 5.87
N THR A 812 12.63 11.00 5.91
CA THR A 812 13.71 11.90 5.44
C THR A 812 13.81 12.02 3.93
N LYS A 813 12.94 11.33 3.18
CA LYS A 813 12.87 11.50 1.73
C LYS A 813 12.47 12.95 1.45
N GLY A 814 13.21 13.58 0.54
CA GLY A 814 13.17 15.03 0.29
C GLY A 814 11.74 15.56 0.32
N PHE A 815 11.53 16.64 1.06
CA PHE A 815 10.26 17.32 1.21
C PHE A 815 9.44 17.34 -0.10
N GLY A 816 8.37 16.55 -0.17
CA GLY A 816 7.37 16.57 -1.24
C GLY A 816 7.83 16.07 -2.62
N SER A 817 6.91 16.09 -3.58
CA SER A 817 7.26 16.22 -5.01
C SER A 817 8.19 17.43 -5.15
N GLU A 818 9.20 17.36 -6.03
CA GLU A 818 10.09 18.49 -6.33
C GLU A 818 9.30 19.81 -6.27
N PRO A 819 9.65 20.75 -5.38
CA PRO A 819 8.91 21.99 -5.30
C PRO A 819 8.96 22.66 -6.68
N SER A 820 7.82 23.16 -7.15
CA SER A 820 7.78 24.06 -8.31
C SER A 820 8.59 25.34 -8.08
N ASP A 821 9.04 25.59 -6.84
CA ASP A 821 9.94 26.67 -6.47
C ASP A 821 11.40 26.18 -6.40
N PRO A 822 12.28 26.64 -7.30
CA PRO A 822 13.71 26.28 -7.31
C PRO A 822 14.50 26.79 -6.10
N ARG A 823 13.88 27.54 -5.17
CA ARG A 823 14.47 27.96 -3.88
C ARG A 823 14.16 26.99 -2.74
N GLY A 824 13.24 26.04 -2.92
CA GLY A 824 12.95 25.02 -1.90
C GLY A 824 14.14 24.06 -1.76
N THR A 825 14.67 23.88 -0.55
CA THR A 825 15.85 23.06 -0.28
C THR A 825 15.57 21.54 -0.25
N GLY A 826 14.55 21.08 -0.98
CA GLY A 826 14.22 19.66 -1.11
C GLY A 826 15.44 18.79 -1.45
N PRO A 827 16.29 19.20 -2.41
CA PRO A 827 17.58 18.56 -2.67
C PRO A 827 18.61 18.96 -1.58
N GLY A 828 18.85 18.08 -0.61
CA GLY A 828 19.90 18.25 0.40
C GLY A 828 19.51 17.87 1.83
N ALA A 829 18.21 17.75 2.13
CA ALA A 829 17.71 17.43 3.46
C ALA A 829 18.31 16.15 4.05
N THR A 830 18.37 15.05 3.28
CA THR A 830 19.01 13.79 3.71
C THR A 830 20.47 14.02 4.11
N SER A 831 21.21 14.85 3.38
CA SER A 831 22.60 15.18 3.69
C SER A 831 22.72 15.98 4.97
N ILE A 832 21.81 16.93 5.19
CA ILE A 832 21.73 17.74 6.43
C ILE A 832 21.45 16.83 7.63
N HIS A 833 20.41 15.99 7.57
CA HIS A 833 20.09 15.05 8.64
C HIS A 833 21.23 14.07 8.91
N ARG A 834 21.89 13.56 7.87
CA ARG A 834 23.09 12.73 8.03
C ARG A 834 24.19 13.45 8.81
N VAL A 835 24.49 14.71 8.46
CA VAL A 835 25.55 15.49 9.14
C VAL A 835 25.13 15.82 10.58
N LEU A 836 23.89 16.26 10.78
CA LEU A 836 23.34 16.52 12.12
C LEU A 836 23.40 15.26 12.98
N ASN A 837 22.89 14.14 12.51
CA ASN A 837 22.84 12.90 13.29
C ASN A 837 24.25 12.40 13.64
N ARG A 838 25.22 12.48 12.72
CA ARG A 838 26.63 12.19 13.02
C ARG A 838 27.22 13.12 14.07
N MET A 839 26.87 14.41 14.05
CA MET A 839 27.27 15.34 15.09
C MET A 839 26.64 14.94 16.43
N LEU A 840 25.36 14.58 16.45
CA LEU A 840 24.64 14.16 17.66
C LEU A 840 25.15 12.83 18.24
N GLU A 841 25.62 11.91 17.40
CA GLU A 841 26.24 10.64 17.83
C GLU A 841 27.47 10.85 18.72
N THR A 842 28.21 11.95 18.52
CA THR A 842 29.37 12.27 19.37
C THR A 842 28.98 12.64 20.80
N GLY A 843 27.68 12.92 21.03
CA GLY A 843 27.09 13.28 22.31
C GLY A 843 27.69 14.57 22.90
N PRO A 844 27.05 15.15 23.93
CA PRO A 844 27.80 15.96 24.85
C PRO A 844 28.73 14.98 25.59
N SER A 845 30.02 14.95 25.21
CA SER A 845 31.03 14.30 26.03
C SER A 845 30.81 14.79 27.46
N SER A 846 30.48 13.88 28.38
CA SER A 846 30.26 14.27 29.77
C SER A 846 31.53 15.02 30.20
N PRO A 847 31.45 16.30 30.62
CA PRO A 847 32.62 17.03 31.07
C PRO A 847 33.10 16.33 32.35
N GLY A 848 34.05 15.39 32.21
CA GLY A 848 34.49 14.50 33.27
C GLY A 848 34.88 13.07 32.88
N SER A 849 34.66 12.60 31.64
CA SER A 849 35.34 11.38 31.18
C SER A 849 36.78 11.74 30.79
N PRO A 850 37.82 11.20 31.46
CA PRO A 850 39.19 11.42 31.03
C PRO A 850 39.34 10.88 29.61
N GLU A 851 39.82 11.72 28.70
CA GLU A 851 40.15 11.34 27.34
C GLU A 851 41.17 10.20 27.34
N THR A 852 40.93 9.25 26.44
CA THR A 852 41.93 8.37 25.82
C THR A 852 43.04 9.17 25.16
#